data_AF-A0A7W1A4H3-F1
#
_entry.id   AF-A0A7W1A4H3-F1
#
_cell.length_a   1.000
_cell.length_b   1.000
_cell.length_c   1.000
_cell.angle_alpha   90.00
_cell.angle_beta   90.00
_cell.angle_gamma   90.00
#
_symmetry.space_group_name_H-M   'P 1'
#
loop_
_entity.id
_entity.type
_entity.pdbx_description
1 polymer ?
#
loop_
_entity_poly.entity_id
_entity_poly.type
_entity_poly.pdbx_seq_one_letter_code
_entity_poly.pdbx_strand_id
1 'polypeptide(L)'
;MVARSATDAAFSPAERPRIAVSADGTLAAIAEACRAVVLELPGGAPFAEIGIDPGAIASDIAWVGALPRLLVLSRYPAYSTAHLIDPHGPRTIAEIRLETAMKLVASVGAHGLAVGAHGAAVLTATDTHLTPYQFPSRTVPASAGGAAGNFVVALGGSIEEWDPASRIPKRRLRLPKPAMITAVGGSDRVVWLMTQNEPTRVDVIPLVNRGQPKTHELPEPIAQVAGHPRSDLIACLGAESGKIYVIDLDGRSRVRTLGTTGIERADVAALVIGRMVGVIAAQAGKPIAIVPLDGSEIGVDTQPTQVGAVPQGVRPQAEDGEPKKRSTLGIDDPDDDEAVSERPIARAPEPEVVTRPAWPPRPTAAETIGAPPAVESPEPEHVPRPAWPPRPAARSAEVRNAPEEEAVPRPAWPPRSAEPAPGVIRPAPEPEVTPRTAWAPRHAPPPPADAPPAKFSTWLDRRLPETVLDDAPVAELRPSWRDDLVIWTKAIIGGSTDRKTPSIPPLDAIAARLELAAHLRPAIALMYGAHLAGERGVAPMNIAHVLGRRWEEALGRGELATRGLARYHESRVMLSAPLQRAFDELPVATGTMVGVPGAVALLGPCCVVSADEALASLAKRYLAQVGGAILAAHADADPGELFVEARVRGAAPMLRIDAGDLVEVGTDAAVLVVATDEHAEQLGVPRL
;
A
#
# COMPACT_ATOMS: atom_id res chain seq x y z
N MET A 1 -23.97 27.19 -44.14
CA MET A 1 -22.54 27.07 -44.46
C MET A 1 -21.81 28.17 -43.68
N VAL A 2 -21.39 27.84 -42.45
CA VAL A 2 -20.77 28.80 -41.51
C VAL A 2 -19.40 28.24 -41.18
N ALA A 3 -18.37 28.96 -41.62
CA ALA A 3 -16.98 28.65 -41.35
C ALA A 3 -16.71 28.79 -39.84
N ARG A 4 -16.39 27.67 -39.18
CA ARG A 4 -15.80 27.70 -37.84
C ARG A 4 -14.33 28.04 -38.01
N SER A 5 -13.95 29.23 -37.55
CA SER A 5 -12.56 29.66 -37.46
C SER A 5 -11.86 28.77 -36.44
N ALA A 6 -10.97 27.90 -36.93
CA ALA A 6 -10.01 27.15 -36.13
C ALA A 6 -8.89 28.11 -35.71
N THR A 7 -8.99 28.65 -34.50
CA THR A 7 -7.90 29.35 -33.84
C THR A 7 -7.32 28.45 -32.76
N ASP A 8 -6.20 27.82 -33.10
CA ASP A 8 -5.06 27.46 -32.25
C ASP A 8 -5.34 26.80 -30.89
N ALA A 9 -6.05 25.67 -30.89
CA ALA A 9 -5.79 24.64 -29.89
C ALA A 9 -4.57 23.85 -30.34
N ALA A 10 -3.38 24.30 -29.93
CA ALA A 10 -2.15 23.54 -30.13
C ALA A 10 -2.34 22.15 -29.49
N PHE A 11 -2.44 21.14 -30.36
CA PHE A 11 -2.46 19.73 -30.03
C PHE A 11 -1.28 19.41 -29.13
N SER A 12 -1.54 19.12 -27.85
CA SER A 12 -0.55 18.56 -26.96
C SER A 12 -0.46 17.05 -27.27
N PRO A 13 0.72 16.50 -27.54
CA PRO A 13 0.89 15.11 -27.96
C PRO A 13 0.23 14.18 -26.93
N ALA A 14 -0.43 13.13 -27.44
CA ALA A 14 -1.13 12.09 -26.67
C ALA A 14 -0.46 11.84 -25.32
N GLU A 15 -1.21 12.06 -24.24
CA GLU A 15 -0.66 11.99 -22.90
C GLU A 15 -0.08 10.59 -22.64
N ARG A 16 1.18 10.54 -22.20
CA ARG A 16 1.86 9.27 -21.94
C ARG A 16 1.07 8.43 -20.93
N PRO A 17 1.06 7.10 -21.05
CA PRO A 17 0.43 6.23 -20.06
C PRO A 17 0.95 6.56 -18.65
N ARG A 18 0.09 6.33 -17.66
CA ARG A 18 0.41 6.60 -16.25
C ARG A 18 0.38 5.29 -15.48
N ILE A 19 1.37 5.08 -14.62
CA ILE A 19 1.36 3.99 -13.65
C ILE A 19 1.35 4.63 -12.27
N ALA A 20 0.43 4.17 -11.42
CA ALA A 20 0.40 4.49 -10.00
C ALA A 20 0.48 3.19 -9.20
N VAL A 21 1.34 3.15 -8.19
CA VAL A 21 1.46 2.01 -7.27
C VAL A 21 0.92 2.43 -5.91
N SER A 22 0.14 1.55 -5.29
CA SER A 22 -0.39 1.72 -3.95
C SER A 22 0.73 1.81 -2.92
N ALA A 23 0.50 2.54 -1.82
CA ALA A 23 1.54 2.83 -0.83
C ALA A 23 2.02 1.60 -0.02
N ASP A 24 1.24 0.52 -0.04
CA ASP A 24 1.57 -0.80 0.52
C ASP A 24 2.16 -1.75 -0.52
N GLY A 25 2.20 -1.33 -1.80
CA GLY A 25 2.75 -2.08 -2.92
C GLY A 25 1.95 -3.35 -3.25
N THR A 26 0.66 -3.42 -2.89
CA THR A 26 -0.20 -4.59 -3.17
C THR A 26 -0.92 -4.47 -4.50
N LEU A 27 -1.23 -3.25 -4.94
CA LEU A 27 -1.90 -2.94 -6.20
C LEU A 27 -1.09 -1.94 -7.05
N ALA A 28 -1.15 -2.10 -8.36
CA ALA A 28 -0.78 -1.07 -9.32
C ALA A 28 -1.95 -0.76 -10.24
N ALA A 29 -2.04 0.47 -10.72
CA ALA A 29 -3.00 0.88 -11.74
C ALA A 29 -2.24 1.47 -12.92
N ILE A 30 -2.63 1.07 -14.12
CA ILE A 30 -2.08 1.55 -15.39
C ILE A 30 -3.21 2.24 -16.15
N ALA A 31 -3.12 3.55 -16.30
CA ALA A 31 -4.10 4.33 -17.05
C ALA A 31 -3.72 4.42 -18.52
N GLU A 32 -4.69 4.05 -19.35
CA GLU A 32 -4.78 4.30 -20.78
C GLU A 32 -5.82 5.40 -21.04
N ALA A 33 -6.05 5.77 -22.30
CA ALA A 33 -6.92 6.89 -22.65
C ALA A 33 -8.37 6.76 -22.11
N CYS A 34 -8.95 5.55 -22.17
CA CYS A 34 -10.36 5.30 -21.84
C CYS A 34 -10.55 4.26 -20.73
N ARG A 35 -9.47 3.82 -20.08
CA ARG A 35 -9.54 2.82 -19.00
C ARG A 35 -8.31 2.86 -18.10
N ALA A 36 -8.45 2.31 -16.90
CA ALA A 36 -7.34 1.94 -16.04
C ALA A 36 -7.41 0.44 -15.73
N VAL A 37 -6.29 -0.26 -15.93
CA VAL A 37 -6.14 -1.67 -15.52
C VAL A 37 -5.47 -1.71 -14.17
N VAL A 38 -6.11 -2.36 -13.21
CA VAL A 38 -5.57 -2.61 -11.87
C VAL A 38 -4.93 -3.99 -11.85
N LEU A 39 -3.72 -4.09 -11.31
CA LEU A 39 -2.94 -5.31 -11.20
C LEU A 39 -2.71 -5.62 -9.72
N GLU A 40 -2.75 -6.90 -9.37
CA GLU A 40 -2.27 -7.39 -8.08
C GLU A 40 -0.76 -7.65 -8.12
N LEU A 41 -0.05 -7.24 -7.07
CA LEU A 41 1.40 -7.38 -6.92
C LEU A 41 1.74 -8.40 -5.82
N PRO A 42 2.83 -9.17 -5.96
CA PRO A 42 3.87 -9.06 -6.98
C PRO A 42 3.54 -9.74 -8.32
N GLY A 43 2.47 -10.53 -8.40
CA GLY A 43 2.20 -11.42 -9.52
C GLY A 43 1.91 -10.73 -10.86
N GLY A 44 1.48 -9.47 -10.84
CA GLY A 44 1.08 -8.73 -12.05
C GLY A 44 -0.23 -9.21 -12.65
N ALA A 45 -1.01 -10.02 -11.93
CA ALA A 45 -2.28 -10.53 -12.40
C ALA A 45 -3.30 -9.38 -12.52
N PRO A 46 -4.08 -9.31 -13.60
CA PRO A 46 -5.14 -8.31 -13.71
C PRO A 46 -6.17 -8.56 -12.61
N PHE A 47 -6.41 -7.53 -11.80
CA PHE A 47 -7.32 -7.56 -10.66
C PHE A 47 -8.66 -6.90 -11.00
N ALA A 48 -8.64 -5.75 -11.67
CA ALA A 48 -9.85 -5.03 -12.09
C ALA A 48 -9.59 -4.19 -13.34
N GLU A 49 -10.65 -3.87 -14.08
CA GLU A 49 -10.63 -2.90 -15.17
C GLU A 49 -11.66 -1.80 -14.88
N ILE A 50 -11.21 -0.55 -14.97
CA ILE A 50 -12.00 0.63 -14.63
C ILE A 50 -12.15 1.48 -15.89
N GLY A 51 -13.39 1.68 -16.34
CA GLY A 51 -13.67 2.58 -17.45
C GLY A 51 -13.39 4.04 -17.08
N ILE A 52 -12.79 4.79 -18.01
CA ILE A 52 -12.57 6.23 -17.91
C ILE A 52 -13.38 6.89 -19.03
N ASP A 53 -14.05 8.01 -18.75
CA ASP A 53 -14.86 8.71 -19.74
C ASP A 53 -14.03 9.05 -20.99
N PRO A 54 -14.37 8.50 -22.18
CA PRO A 54 -13.66 8.80 -23.42
C PRO A 54 -13.80 10.26 -23.88
N GLY A 55 -14.73 11.03 -23.29
CA GLY A 55 -14.86 12.47 -23.51
C GLY A 55 -13.84 13.32 -22.76
N ALA A 56 -13.11 12.74 -21.81
CA ALA A 56 -12.01 13.42 -21.13
C ALA A 56 -10.85 13.65 -22.12
N ILE A 57 -10.26 14.84 -22.09
CA ILE A 57 -9.06 15.15 -22.90
C ILE A 57 -7.83 14.40 -22.39
N ALA A 58 -7.88 13.98 -21.13
CA ALA A 58 -6.78 13.41 -20.39
C ALA A 58 -7.26 12.88 -19.03
N SER A 59 -6.56 11.90 -18.47
CA SER A 59 -6.87 11.37 -17.15
C SER A 59 -5.61 11.05 -16.37
N ASP A 60 -5.61 11.41 -15.09
CA ASP A 60 -4.56 11.05 -14.15
C ASP A 60 -5.10 10.08 -13.10
N ILE A 61 -4.22 9.24 -12.55
CA ILE A 61 -4.57 8.28 -11.50
C ILE A 61 -3.60 8.38 -10.33
N ALA A 62 -4.09 8.15 -9.12
CA ALA A 62 -3.25 7.94 -7.94
C ALA A 62 -3.95 7.04 -6.93
N TRP A 63 -3.17 6.43 -6.04
CA TRP A 63 -3.70 5.70 -4.90
C TRP A 63 -3.78 6.61 -3.67
N VAL A 64 -4.89 6.48 -2.94
CA VAL A 64 -5.14 7.19 -1.67
C VAL A 64 -5.74 6.25 -0.63
N GLY A 65 -5.60 6.60 0.65
CA GLY A 65 -6.14 5.87 1.80
C GLY A 65 -5.19 4.82 2.37
N ALA A 66 -5.51 4.34 3.57
CA ALA A 66 -4.85 3.18 4.17
C ALA A 66 -5.31 1.88 3.50
N LEU A 67 -6.62 1.77 3.26
CA LEU A 67 -7.17 0.84 2.27
C LEU A 67 -6.97 1.47 0.89
N PRO A 68 -6.23 0.82 -0.02
CA PRO A 68 -5.86 1.42 -1.30
C PRO A 68 -7.11 1.66 -2.16
N ARG A 69 -7.42 2.95 -2.38
CA ARG A 69 -8.50 3.39 -3.26
C ARG A 69 -7.92 4.13 -4.44
N LEU A 70 -8.49 3.88 -5.61
CA LEU A 70 -8.05 4.53 -6.83
C LEU A 70 -8.76 5.87 -6.96
N LEU A 71 -7.98 6.94 -6.98
CA LEU A 71 -8.41 8.28 -7.35
C LEU A 71 -8.17 8.47 -8.84
N VAL A 72 -9.24 8.64 -9.62
CA VAL A 72 -9.19 8.92 -11.06
C VAL A 72 -9.62 10.37 -11.29
N LEU A 73 -8.76 11.18 -11.90
CA LEU A 73 -9.04 12.57 -12.24
C LEU A 73 -9.16 12.73 -13.75
N SER A 74 -10.39 12.75 -14.25
CA SER A 74 -10.72 12.98 -15.65
C SER A 74 -10.75 14.47 -15.95
N ARG A 75 -9.96 14.92 -16.92
CA ARG A 75 -9.81 16.33 -17.28
C ARG A 75 -10.61 16.65 -18.53
N TYR A 76 -11.32 17.77 -18.50
CA TYR A 76 -12.06 18.33 -19.63
C TYR A 76 -11.54 19.75 -19.91
N PRO A 77 -11.89 20.38 -21.05
CA PRO A 77 -11.38 21.71 -21.38
C PRO A 77 -11.69 22.78 -20.32
N ALA A 78 -12.83 22.68 -19.64
CA ALA A 78 -13.29 23.70 -18.69
C ALA A 78 -13.29 23.24 -17.22
N TYR A 79 -13.22 21.94 -16.94
CA TYR A 79 -13.39 21.40 -15.59
C TYR A 79 -12.67 20.05 -15.44
N SER A 80 -12.67 19.48 -14.24
CA SER A 80 -12.23 18.10 -14.03
C SER A 80 -13.23 17.37 -13.14
N THR A 81 -13.34 16.06 -13.32
CA THR A 81 -14.15 15.19 -12.47
C THR A 81 -13.22 14.23 -11.76
N ALA A 82 -13.32 14.18 -10.43
CA ALA A 82 -12.55 13.26 -9.60
C ALA A 82 -13.48 12.14 -9.11
N HIS A 83 -13.09 10.90 -9.38
CA HIS A 83 -13.77 9.70 -8.91
C HIS A 83 -12.89 9.00 -7.89
N LEU A 84 -13.47 8.67 -6.73
CA LEU A 84 -12.86 7.78 -5.74
C LEU A 84 -13.47 6.40 -5.92
N ILE A 85 -12.64 5.40 -6.20
CA ILE A 85 -13.08 4.05 -6.59
C ILE A 85 -12.50 3.04 -5.61
N ASP A 86 -13.36 2.14 -5.13
CA ASP A 86 -12.93 0.93 -4.43
C ASP A 86 -12.57 -0.13 -5.48
N PRO A 87 -11.29 -0.55 -5.60
CA PRO A 87 -10.94 -1.59 -6.56
C PRO A 87 -11.54 -2.96 -6.16
N HIS A 88 -11.82 -3.21 -4.88
CA HIS A 88 -12.39 -4.47 -4.39
C HIS A 88 -13.92 -4.50 -4.43
N GLY A 89 -14.55 -3.34 -4.63
CA GLY A 89 -15.99 -3.18 -4.60
C GLY A 89 -16.57 -2.85 -5.98
N PRO A 90 -17.86 -3.10 -6.22
CA PRO A 90 -18.47 -2.89 -7.53
C PRO A 90 -18.74 -1.41 -7.88
N ARG A 91 -18.18 -0.41 -7.17
CA ARG A 91 -18.69 0.97 -7.21
C ARG A 91 -17.65 2.09 -7.04
N THR A 92 -17.89 3.17 -7.77
CA THR A 92 -17.44 4.52 -7.41
C THR A 92 -18.01 4.89 -6.05
N ILE A 93 -17.14 5.20 -5.09
CA ILE A 93 -17.47 5.61 -3.73
C ILE A 93 -18.00 7.05 -3.73
N ALA A 94 -17.27 7.94 -4.40
CA ALA A 94 -17.58 9.36 -4.45
C ALA A 94 -17.17 9.95 -5.80
N GLU A 95 -17.91 10.96 -6.22
CA GLU A 95 -17.63 11.77 -7.41
C GLU A 95 -17.77 13.23 -7.05
N ILE A 96 -16.79 14.04 -7.47
CA ILE A 96 -16.87 15.49 -7.35
C ILE A 96 -16.40 16.14 -8.64
N ARG A 97 -16.95 17.33 -8.92
CA ARG A 97 -16.51 18.18 -10.02
C ARG A 97 -15.66 19.33 -9.49
N LEU A 98 -14.48 19.50 -10.07
CA LEU A 98 -13.62 20.65 -9.87
C LEU A 98 -13.94 21.69 -10.94
N GLU A 99 -14.11 22.95 -10.55
CA GLU A 99 -14.58 24.03 -11.42
C GLU A 99 -13.61 24.39 -12.56
N THR A 100 -12.35 23.96 -12.46
CA THR A 100 -11.30 24.21 -13.46
C THR A 100 -10.63 22.91 -13.88
N ALA A 101 -10.01 22.91 -15.06
CA ALA A 101 -9.19 21.80 -15.49
C ALA A 101 -7.93 21.68 -14.61
N MET A 102 -7.78 20.56 -13.90
CA MET A 102 -6.67 20.30 -12.98
C MET A 102 -5.98 18.98 -13.29
N LYS A 103 -4.68 18.90 -13.06
CA LYS A 103 -3.86 17.69 -13.17
C LYS A 103 -3.56 17.11 -11.79
N LEU A 104 -3.61 15.80 -11.63
CA LEU A 104 -3.15 15.16 -10.39
C LEU A 104 -1.62 15.06 -10.41
N VAL A 105 -0.96 15.65 -9.43
CA VAL A 105 0.52 15.75 -9.41
C VAL A 105 1.17 14.98 -8.27
N ALA A 106 0.45 14.68 -7.19
CA ALA A 106 0.96 13.90 -6.06
C ALA A 106 -0.18 13.24 -5.28
N SER A 107 0.13 12.15 -4.57
CA SER A 107 -0.72 11.61 -3.52
C SER A 107 0.10 11.22 -2.29
N VAL A 108 -0.49 11.39 -1.10
CA VAL A 108 0.06 10.93 0.18
C VAL A 108 -1.08 10.56 1.13
N GLY A 109 -1.01 9.37 1.71
CA GLY A 109 -2.05 8.86 2.61
C GLY A 109 -3.43 8.99 1.96
N ALA A 110 -4.38 9.62 2.63
CA ALA A 110 -5.74 9.84 2.15
C ALA A 110 -5.91 11.05 1.21
N HIS A 111 -4.82 11.69 0.76
CA HIS A 111 -4.88 12.97 0.05
C HIS A 111 -4.26 12.89 -1.35
N GLY A 112 -4.94 13.49 -2.33
CA GLY A 112 -4.38 13.78 -3.66
C GLY A 112 -4.23 15.29 -3.85
N LEU A 113 -3.15 15.75 -4.50
CA LEU A 113 -2.95 17.15 -4.85
C LEU A 113 -3.20 17.34 -6.35
N ALA A 114 -4.24 18.12 -6.66
CA ALA A 114 -4.60 18.51 -8.01
C ALA A 114 -4.18 19.97 -8.28
N VAL A 115 -3.56 20.23 -9.43
CA VAL A 115 -3.02 21.54 -9.80
C VAL A 115 -3.56 21.94 -11.17
N GLY A 116 -4.19 23.11 -11.27
CA GLY A 116 -4.66 23.72 -12.51
C GLY A 116 -3.93 25.03 -12.82
N ALA A 117 -4.29 25.69 -13.92
CA ALA A 117 -3.63 26.93 -14.35
C ALA A 117 -3.79 28.10 -13.37
N HIS A 118 -4.88 28.13 -12.60
CA HIS A 118 -5.24 29.25 -11.72
C HIS A 118 -5.23 28.91 -10.22
N GLY A 119 -4.91 27.68 -9.85
CA GLY A 119 -4.98 27.25 -8.46
C GLY A 119 -4.64 25.78 -8.27
N ALA A 120 -4.67 25.36 -7.02
CA ALA A 120 -4.49 23.98 -6.63
C ALA A 120 -5.52 23.60 -5.57
N ALA A 121 -5.93 22.34 -5.58
CA ALA A 121 -6.88 21.75 -4.65
C ALA A 121 -6.31 20.46 -4.08
N VAL A 122 -6.52 20.24 -2.79
CA VAL A 122 -6.27 18.96 -2.15
C VAL A 122 -7.59 18.19 -2.08
N LEU A 123 -7.57 16.97 -2.59
CA LEU A 123 -8.69 16.04 -2.58
C LEU A 123 -8.49 15.08 -1.41
N THR A 124 -9.37 15.14 -0.41
CA THR A 124 -9.29 14.30 0.79
C THR A 124 -10.30 13.18 0.69
N ALA A 125 -9.79 11.95 0.58
CA ALA A 125 -10.60 10.74 0.57
C ALA A 125 -10.90 10.28 2.00
N THR A 126 -12.13 9.86 2.22
CA THR A 126 -12.59 9.16 3.43
C THR A 126 -13.27 7.87 3.00
N ASP A 127 -13.88 7.14 3.94
CA ASP A 127 -14.54 5.89 3.63
C ASP A 127 -15.69 6.01 2.61
N THR A 128 -16.40 7.13 2.61
CA THR A 128 -17.60 7.33 1.80
C THR A 128 -17.60 8.63 1.01
N HIS A 129 -16.62 9.52 1.22
CA HIS A 129 -16.61 10.85 0.64
C HIS A 129 -15.26 11.25 0.08
N LEU A 130 -15.31 12.15 -0.90
CA LEU A 130 -14.17 12.87 -1.43
C LEU A 130 -14.44 14.36 -1.24
N THR A 131 -13.63 15.03 -0.42
CA THR A 131 -13.82 16.45 -0.11
C THR A 131 -12.66 17.27 -0.66
N PRO A 132 -12.91 18.25 -1.56
CA PRO A 132 -11.88 19.16 -2.02
C PRO A 132 -11.71 20.31 -1.03
N TYR A 133 -10.48 20.78 -0.87
CA TYR A 133 -10.20 22.10 -0.28
C TYR A 133 -9.10 22.82 -1.06
N GLN A 134 -9.13 24.15 -1.03
CA GLN A 134 -8.12 24.96 -1.73
C GLN A 134 -6.75 24.80 -1.07
N PHE A 135 -5.73 24.48 -1.86
CA PHE A 135 -4.35 24.43 -1.36
C PHE A 135 -3.94 25.84 -0.91
N PRO A 136 -3.55 26.05 0.37
CA PRO A 136 -3.41 27.38 0.95
C PRO A 136 -2.06 28.04 0.61
N SER A 137 -1.68 28.03 -0.67
CA SER A 137 -0.54 28.76 -1.21
C SER A 137 -1.01 29.86 -2.15
N ARG A 138 -0.32 31.00 -2.11
CA ARG A 138 -0.57 32.12 -3.04
C ARG A 138 -0.06 31.84 -4.45
N THR A 139 0.86 30.89 -4.59
CA THR A 139 1.48 30.52 -5.86
C THR A 139 1.09 29.10 -6.22
N VAL A 140 0.68 28.90 -7.46
CA VAL A 140 0.40 27.57 -8.00
C VAL A 140 1.70 26.74 -7.98
N PRO A 141 1.68 25.51 -7.40
CA PRO A 141 2.85 24.63 -7.43
C PRO A 141 3.28 24.32 -8.87
N ALA A 142 4.58 24.42 -9.16
CA ALA A 142 5.14 24.06 -10.47
C ALA A 142 5.24 22.53 -10.63
N SER A 143 5.59 21.84 -9.54
CA SER A 143 5.63 20.38 -9.44
C SER A 143 5.37 19.96 -8.01
N ALA A 144 4.96 18.71 -7.80
CA ALA A 144 4.81 18.13 -6.47
C ALA A 144 5.12 16.63 -6.49
N GLY A 145 5.38 16.08 -5.30
CA GLY A 145 5.50 14.65 -5.05
C GLY A 145 5.18 14.33 -3.58
N GLY A 146 5.22 13.05 -3.21
CA GLY A 146 5.04 12.61 -1.83
C GLY A 146 6.36 12.42 -1.09
N ALA A 147 6.35 12.64 0.23
CA ALA A 147 7.42 12.28 1.17
C ALA A 147 6.86 12.04 2.57
N ALA A 148 7.02 10.83 3.13
CA ALA A 148 6.64 10.51 4.52
C ALA A 148 5.24 10.99 4.98
N GLY A 149 4.24 10.90 4.10
CA GLY A 149 2.87 11.37 4.39
C GLY A 149 2.62 12.87 4.16
N ASN A 150 3.63 13.62 3.73
CA ASN A 150 3.56 15.04 3.38
C ASN A 150 3.69 15.23 1.86
N PHE A 151 3.09 16.29 1.34
CA PHE A 151 3.39 16.75 -0.01
C PHE A 151 4.73 17.51 -0.01
N VAL A 152 5.59 17.25 -0.98
CA VAL A 152 6.72 18.12 -1.30
C VAL A 152 6.34 18.92 -2.52
N VAL A 153 6.22 20.23 -2.39
CA VAL A 153 5.77 21.12 -3.46
C VAL A 153 6.89 22.09 -3.86
N ALA A 154 7.10 22.25 -5.16
CA ALA A 154 7.99 23.26 -5.71
C ALA A 154 7.20 24.53 -6.00
N LEU A 155 7.53 25.60 -5.31
CA LEU A 155 7.02 26.95 -5.54
C LEU A 155 8.12 27.81 -6.17
N GLY A 156 7.77 29.01 -6.66
CA GLY A 156 8.74 29.92 -7.27
C GLY A 156 9.92 30.26 -6.34
N GLY A 157 11.05 29.58 -6.52
CA GLY A 157 12.29 29.78 -5.76
C GLY A 157 12.40 29.04 -4.41
N SER A 158 11.42 28.22 -4.02
CA SER A 158 11.51 27.40 -2.80
C SER A 158 10.77 26.08 -2.91
N ILE A 159 11.23 25.09 -2.15
CA ILE A 159 10.52 23.82 -1.94
C ILE A 159 9.88 23.87 -0.55
N GLU A 160 8.64 23.43 -0.45
CA GLU A 160 7.94 23.33 0.83
C GLU A 160 7.45 21.90 1.07
N GLU A 161 7.59 21.43 2.31
CA GLU A 161 7.02 20.20 2.80
C GLU A 161 5.71 20.53 3.50
N TRP A 162 4.59 20.00 3.02
CA TRP A 162 3.24 20.35 3.42
C TRP A 162 2.52 19.16 4.02
N ASP A 163 1.94 19.38 5.18
CA ASP A 163 1.07 18.41 5.82
C ASP A 163 -0.38 18.66 5.39
N PRO A 164 -0.99 17.74 4.63
CA PRO A 164 -2.35 17.93 4.13
C PRO A 164 -3.42 17.89 5.23
N ALA A 165 -3.14 17.29 6.39
CA ALA A 165 -4.10 17.24 7.49
C ALA A 165 -4.15 18.57 8.24
N SER A 166 -2.98 19.11 8.59
CA SER A 166 -2.89 20.41 9.29
C SER A 166 -3.01 21.62 8.37
N ARG A 167 -2.90 21.43 7.04
CA ARG A 167 -2.96 22.50 6.03
C ARG A 167 -1.91 23.59 6.25
N ILE A 168 -0.74 23.22 6.76
CA ILE A 168 0.37 24.12 7.10
C ILE A 168 1.67 23.55 6.51
N PRO A 169 2.59 24.41 6.02
CA PRO A 169 3.91 23.97 5.63
C PRO A 169 4.72 23.58 6.87
N LYS A 170 5.18 22.32 6.94
CA LYS A 170 6.09 21.81 7.97
C LYS A 170 7.50 22.36 7.81
N ARG A 171 7.96 22.46 6.57
CA ARG A 171 9.34 22.84 6.25
C ARG A 171 9.38 23.68 4.98
N ARG A 172 10.32 24.63 4.92
CA ARG A 172 10.63 25.39 3.72
C ARG A 172 12.13 25.37 3.44
N LEU A 173 12.49 24.93 2.25
CA LEU A 173 13.84 24.87 1.72
C LEU A 173 13.99 25.97 0.66
N ARG A 174 14.87 26.94 0.90
CA ARG A 174 15.21 27.96 -0.11
C ARG A 174 16.30 27.42 -1.01
N LEU A 175 16.09 27.52 -2.31
CA LEU A 175 17.11 27.12 -3.28
C LEU A 175 18.17 28.23 -3.38
N PRO A 176 19.47 27.89 -3.47
CA PRO A 176 20.53 28.88 -3.65
C PRO A 176 20.36 29.71 -4.92
N LYS A 177 19.83 29.09 -5.98
CA LYS A 177 19.52 29.72 -7.27
C LYS A 177 18.08 29.37 -7.65
N PRO A 178 17.27 30.34 -8.10
CA PRO A 178 15.97 30.04 -8.68
C PRO A 178 16.14 29.08 -9.88
N ALA A 179 15.45 27.96 -9.83
CA ALA A 179 15.45 26.97 -10.90
C ALA A 179 14.01 26.53 -11.18
N MET A 180 13.72 26.24 -12.45
CA MET A 180 12.43 25.67 -12.83
C MET A 180 12.45 24.18 -12.52
N ILE A 181 11.84 23.80 -11.40
CA ILE A 181 11.76 22.41 -10.96
C ILE A 181 10.71 21.68 -11.81
N THR A 182 11.11 20.57 -12.42
CA THR A 182 10.25 19.75 -13.29
C THR A 182 9.69 18.53 -12.57
N ALA A 183 10.40 18.03 -11.55
CA ALA A 183 9.95 16.95 -10.68
C ALA A 183 10.55 17.13 -9.27
N VAL A 184 9.79 16.75 -8.25
CA VAL A 184 10.20 16.81 -6.85
C VAL A 184 9.52 15.69 -6.07
N GLY A 185 10.18 15.18 -5.04
CA GLY A 185 9.61 14.22 -4.11
C GLY A 185 10.56 13.97 -2.95
N GLY A 186 10.32 12.94 -2.15
CA GLY A 186 11.23 12.60 -1.08
C GLY A 186 10.82 11.41 -0.24
N SER A 187 11.55 11.27 0.86
CA SER A 187 11.26 10.39 1.98
C SER A 187 11.25 11.21 3.28
N ASP A 188 11.19 10.54 4.42
CA ASP A 188 11.43 11.16 5.73
C ASP A 188 12.87 11.69 5.87
N ARG A 189 13.79 11.18 5.03
CA ARG A 189 15.23 11.43 5.16
C ARG A 189 15.78 12.38 4.13
N VAL A 190 15.20 12.47 2.93
CA VAL A 190 15.72 13.29 1.84
C VAL A 190 14.59 13.94 1.04
N VAL A 191 14.88 15.10 0.46
CA VAL A 191 14.11 15.67 -0.66
C VAL A 191 14.95 15.56 -1.91
N TRP A 192 14.38 15.09 -3.01
CA TRP A 192 15.03 15.10 -4.31
C TRP A 192 14.28 16.01 -5.28
N LEU A 193 15.01 16.57 -6.24
CA LEU A 193 14.46 17.45 -7.27
C LEU A 193 15.19 17.27 -8.58
N MET A 194 14.51 17.65 -9.66
CA MET A 194 15.08 17.83 -10.99
C MET A 194 14.76 19.22 -11.53
N THR A 195 15.64 19.75 -12.37
CA THR A 195 15.45 21.06 -12.97
C THR A 195 15.42 20.99 -14.48
N GLN A 196 14.77 21.96 -15.12
CA GLN A 196 14.73 22.05 -16.58
C GLN A 196 16.12 22.29 -17.20
N ASN A 197 16.99 23.01 -16.50
CA ASN A 197 18.31 23.38 -17.01
C ASN A 197 19.31 22.20 -17.01
N GLU A 198 19.09 21.23 -16.12
CA GLU A 198 19.95 20.07 -15.95
C GLU A 198 19.09 18.80 -16.00
N PRO A 199 18.52 18.46 -17.17
CA PRO A 199 17.49 17.42 -17.28
C PRO A 199 18.04 16.00 -17.11
N THR A 200 19.36 15.81 -17.11
CA THR A 200 20.05 14.54 -16.87
C THR A 200 20.35 14.30 -15.39
N ARG A 201 19.99 15.24 -14.51
CA ARG A 201 20.50 15.31 -13.14
C ARG A 201 19.39 15.26 -12.10
N VAL A 202 19.61 14.47 -11.04
CA VAL A 202 18.80 14.45 -9.82
C VAL A 202 19.64 15.00 -8.66
N ASP A 203 19.14 16.07 -8.03
CA ASP A 203 19.73 16.65 -6.83
C ASP A 203 19.01 16.16 -5.58
N VAL A 204 19.78 15.81 -4.55
CA VAL A 204 19.29 15.26 -3.28
C VAL A 204 19.72 16.15 -2.12
N ILE A 205 18.73 16.64 -1.38
CA ILE A 205 18.87 17.48 -0.20
C ILE A 205 18.55 16.63 1.05
N PRO A 206 19.54 16.27 1.88
CA PRO A 206 19.28 15.52 3.10
C PRO A 206 18.50 16.35 4.13
N LEU A 207 17.50 15.74 4.75
CA LEU A 207 16.64 16.35 5.78
C LEU A 207 17.12 16.05 7.21
N VAL A 208 17.76 14.89 7.41
CA VAL A 208 18.31 14.40 8.67
C VAL A 208 19.76 14.02 8.44
N ASN A 209 20.63 14.43 9.37
CA ASN A 209 22.09 14.41 9.26
C ASN A 209 22.61 15.41 8.20
N ARG A 210 23.50 16.32 8.62
CA ARG A 210 24.09 17.39 7.80
C ARG A 210 25.07 16.86 6.73
N GLY A 211 24.69 15.80 6.01
CA GLY A 211 25.41 15.36 4.83
C GLY A 211 25.44 16.45 3.77
N GLN A 212 26.49 16.46 2.96
CA GLN A 212 26.52 17.33 1.78
C GLN A 212 25.40 16.90 0.82
N PRO A 213 24.72 17.86 0.15
CA PRO A 213 23.82 17.55 -0.95
C PRO A 213 24.49 16.61 -1.94
N LYS A 214 23.75 15.60 -2.41
CA LYS A 214 24.23 14.63 -3.38
C LYS A 214 23.63 14.92 -4.74
N THR A 215 24.35 14.50 -5.77
CA THR A 215 23.92 14.62 -7.15
C THR A 215 24.11 13.28 -7.82
N HIS A 216 23.09 12.88 -8.59
CA HIS A 216 23.13 11.71 -9.45
C HIS A 216 22.92 12.16 -10.90
N GLU A 217 23.86 11.80 -11.77
CA GLU A 217 23.82 12.13 -13.19
C GLU A 217 23.51 10.85 -13.99
N LEU A 218 22.60 10.99 -14.96
CA LEU A 218 22.18 9.93 -15.87
C LEU A 218 22.79 10.17 -17.25
N PRO A 219 22.99 9.10 -18.05
CA PRO A 219 23.62 9.21 -19.36
C PRO A 219 22.75 9.92 -20.42
N GLU A 220 21.50 10.24 -20.10
CA GLU A 220 20.53 10.89 -21.00
C GLU A 220 19.51 11.72 -20.20
N PRO A 221 18.77 12.64 -20.85
CA PRO A 221 17.73 13.42 -20.19
C PRO A 221 16.63 12.54 -19.60
N ILE A 222 16.06 12.95 -18.48
CA ILE A 222 15.06 12.16 -17.76
C ILE A 222 13.67 12.57 -18.22
N ALA A 223 12.91 11.61 -18.74
CA ALA A 223 11.54 11.78 -19.21
C ALA A 223 10.51 11.73 -18.08
N GLN A 224 10.73 10.87 -17.09
CA GLN A 224 9.83 10.63 -15.97
C GLN A 224 10.63 10.16 -14.76
N VAL A 225 10.19 10.53 -13.56
CA VAL A 225 10.68 9.95 -12.31
C VAL A 225 9.50 9.48 -11.47
N ALA A 226 9.65 8.29 -10.90
CA ALA A 226 8.75 7.73 -9.92
C ALA A 226 9.55 7.43 -8.65
N GLY A 227 9.16 8.08 -7.56
CA GLY A 227 9.67 7.80 -6.22
C GLY A 227 8.59 7.21 -5.34
N HIS A 228 8.99 6.60 -4.22
CA HIS A 228 8.06 6.11 -3.21
C HIS A 228 8.27 6.87 -1.89
N PRO A 229 7.22 7.36 -1.22
CA PRO A 229 7.36 8.25 -0.05
C PRO A 229 8.00 7.59 1.18
N ARG A 230 8.15 6.26 1.17
CA ARG A 230 8.77 5.45 2.25
C ARG A 230 10.16 4.89 1.88
N SER A 231 10.72 5.22 0.72
CA SER A 231 11.97 4.64 0.25
C SER A 231 12.92 5.72 -0.27
N ASP A 232 14.22 5.52 -0.06
CA ASP A 232 15.29 6.34 -0.62
C ASP A 232 15.68 5.84 -2.04
N LEU A 233 14.75 5.20 -2.74
CA LEU A 233 14.91 4.74 -4.12
C LEU A 233 14.00 5.53 -5.06
N ILE A 234 14.49 5.81 -6.25
CA ILE A 234 13.69 6.33 -7.36
C ILE A 234 13.96 5.54 -8.64
N ALA A 235 12.94 5.41 -9.47
CA ALA A 235 13.03 4.92 -10.84
C ALA A 235 12.93 6.11 -11.80
N CYS A 236 13.91 6.24 -12.69
CA CYS A 236 13.97 7.27 -13.73
C CYS A 236 13.83 6.61 -15.11
N LEU A 237 13.02 7.21 -15.98
CA LEU A 237 12.88 6.79 -17.36
C LEU A 237 13.71 7.72 -18.25
N GLY A 238 14.61 7.16 -19.07
CA GLY A 238 15.38 7.91 -20.07
C GLY A 238 14.49 8.47 -21.18
N ALA A 239 14.66 9.73 -21.54
CA ALA A 239 13.82 10.41 -22.52
C ALA A 239 14.07 9.92 -23.95
N GLU A 240 15.31 9.53 -24.25
CA GLU A 240 15.71 9.12 -25.60
C GLU A 240 15.52 7.61 -25.75
N SER A 241 16.15 6.84 -24.87
CA SER A 241 16.20 5.39 -24.96
C SER A 241 15.00 4.67 -24.34
N GLY A 242 14.25 5.32 -23.44
CA GLY A 242 13.22 4.68 -22.59
C GLY A 242 13.77 3.60 -21.67
N LYS A 243 15.08 3.56 -21.44
CA LYS A 243 15.70 2.71 -20.42
C LYS A 243 15.31 3.17 -19.03
N ILE A 244 15.26 2.22 -18.12
CA ILE A 244 14.94 2.46 -16.72
C ILE A 244 16.23 2.48 -15.92
N TYR A 245 16.40 3.54 -15.15
CA TYR A 245 17.51 3.74 -14.23
C TYR A 245 16.97 3.75 -12.80
N VAL A 246 17.58 2.99 -11.89
CA VAL A 246 17.27 3.01 -10.47
C VAL A 246 18.39 3.69 -9.71
N ILE A 247 18.01 4.67 -8.90
CA ILE A 247 18.92 5.50 -8.14
C ILE A 247 18.63 5.30 -6.66
N ASP A 248 19.69 5.00 -5.92
CA ASP A 248 19.72 5.06 -4.47
C ASP A 248 20.13 6.47 -4.03
N LEU A 249 19.17 7.22 -3.48
CA LEU A 249 19.35 8.61 -3.04
C LEU A 249 20.32 8.72 -1.86
N ASP A 250 20.50 7.64 -1.11
CA ASP A 250 21.48 7.53 -0.05
C ASP A 250 22.90 7.34 -0.64
N GLY A 251 23.03 7.14 -1.95
CA GLY A 251 24.30 7.05 -2.68
C GLY A 251 25.16 5.84 -2.30
N ARG A 252 24.57 4.83 -1.64
CA ARG A 252 25.28 3.60 -1.28
C ARG A 252 25.47 2.71 -2.49
N SER A 253 24.49 2.72 -3.38
CA SER A 253 24.51 1.99 -4.64
C SER A 253 24.78 2.93 -5.81
N ARG A 254 25.52 2.44 -6.81
CA ARG A 254 25.66 3.14 -8.10
C ARG A 254 24.33 3.11 -8.84
N VAL A 255 24.13 4.07 -9.75
CA VAL A 255 22.97 4.07 -10.66
C VAL A 255 22.93 2.75 -11.42
N ARG A 256 21.81 2.04 -11.34
CA ARG A 256 21.61 0.75 -12.01
C ARG A 256 20.73 0.95 -13.23
N THR A 257 21.12 0.41 -14.37
CA THR A 257 20.23 0.28 -15.53
C THR A 257 19.52 -1.06 -15.45
N LEU A 258 18.20 -1.05 -15.54
CA LEU A 258 17.40 -2.28 -15.56
C LEU A 258 17.12 -2.72 -16.99
N GLY A 259 17.28 -4.01 -17.25
CA GLY A 259 16.69 -4.65 -18.43
C GLY A 259 15.25 -5.06 -18.14
N THR A 260 14.36 -4.80 -19.08
CA THR A 260 12.96 -5.23 -19.02
C THR A 260 12.71 -6.31 -20.06
N THR A 261 12.40 -7.53 -19.64
CA THR A 261 12.10 -8.64 -20.56
C THR A 261 10.85 -8.29 -21.38
N GLY A 262 10.96 -8.33 -22.71
CA GLY A 262 9.84 -8.06 -23.63
C GLY A 262 9.50 -6.59 -23.88
N ILE A 263 10.14 -5.65 -23.18
CA ILE A 263 10.00 -4.20 -23.39
C ILE A 263 11.37 -3.65 -23.78
N GLU A 264 11.51 -3.22 -25.03
CA GLU A 264 12.74 -2.58 -25.52
C GLU A 264 12.86 -1.12 -25.07
N ARG A 265 11.70 -0.45 -24.98
CA ARG A 265 11.57 0.97 -24.63
C ARG A 265 10.32 1.17 -23.79
N ALA A 266 10.49 1.45 -22.51
CA ALA A 266 9.34 1.71 -21.64
C ALA A 266 8.75 3.10 -21.94
N ASP A 267 7.42 3.18 -21.99
CA ASP A 267 6.70 4.46 -22.10
C ASP A 267 6.47 5.10 -20.73
N VAL A 268 6.39 4.25 -19.71
CA VAL A 268 6.13 4.62 -18.32
C VAL A 268 6.75 3.60 -17.37
N ALA A 269 7.24 4.06 -16.22
CA ALA A 269 7.73 3.22 -15.16
C ALA A 269 7.29 3.74 -13.77
N ALA A 270 7.10 2.84 -12.82
CA ALA A 270 6.82 3.16 -11.43
C ALA A 270 7.55 2.24 -10.46
N LEU A 271 7.95 2.78 -9.30
CA LEU A 271 8.61 2.03 -8.24
C LEU A 271 7.56 1.31 -7.38
N VAL A 272 7.80 0.04 -7.07
CA VAL A 272 7.01 -0.78 -6.14
C VAL A 272 7.77 -0.94 -4.84
N ILE A 273 7.13 -0.59 -3.73
CA ILE A 273 7.65 -0.81 -2.37
C ILE A 273 6.52 -1.41 -1.53
N GLY A 274 6.74 -2.60 -0.99
CA GLY A 274 5.72 -3.31 -0.21
C GLY A 274 6.14 -4.74 0.11
N ARG A 275 5.30 -5.70 -0.30
CA ARG A 275 5.63 -7.14 -0.27
C ARG A 275 6.86 -7.49 -1.11
N MET A 276 7.12 -6.69 -2.14
CA MET A 276 8.35 -6.72 -2.94
C MET A 276 8.95 -5.31 -3.06
N VAL A 277 10.22 -5.23 -3.46
CA VAL A 277 10.85 -4.00 -3.93
C VAL A 277 11.18 -4.18 -5.41
N GLY A 278 10.55 -3.41 -6.28
CA GLY A 278 10.59 -3.64 -7.72
C GLY A 278 10.33 -2.40 -8.57
N VAL A 279 10.36 -2.57 -9.88
CA VAL A 279 9.89 -1.57 -10.86
C VAL A 279 8.87 -2.22 -11.77
N ILE A 280 7.75 -1.55 -11.99
CA ILE A 280 6.79 -1.90 -13.04
C ILE A 280 7.06 -1.00 -14.23
N ALA A 281 7.14 -1.59 -15.40
CA ALA A 281 7.32 -0.91 -16.67
C ALA A 281 6.21 -1.32 -17.64
N ALA A 282 5.70 -0.36 -18.42
CA ALA A 282 4.77 -0.65 -19.49
C ALA A 282 5.18 0.07 -20.78
N GLN A 283 4.85 -0.57 -21.89
CA GLN A 283 4.96 -0.04 -23.23
C GLN A 283 3.64 -0.34 -23.95
N ALA A 284 3.11 0.63 -24.70
CA ALA A 284 1.85 0.48 -25.41
C ALA A 284 1.88 -0.75 -26.33
N GLY A 285 0.87 -1.61 -26.20
CA GLY A 285 0.74 -2.83 -27.00
C GLY A 285 1.74 -3.95 -26.65
N LYS A 286 2.51 -3.82 -25.56
CA LYS A 286 3.40 -4.87 -25.06
C LYS A 286 2.96 -5.36 -23.68
N PRO A 287 3.27 -6.61 -23.30
CA PRO A 287 3.07 -7.08 -21.94
C PRO A 287 3.79 -6.19 -20.92
N ILE A 288 3.20 -6.07 -19.73
CA ILE A 288 3.79 -5.33 -18.61
C ILE A 288 4.97 -6.12 -18.06
N ALA A 289 6.06 -5.43 -17.72
CA ALA A 289 7.22 -6.03 -17.08
C ALA A 289 7.29 -5.61 -15.61
N ILE A 290 7.47 -6.59 -14.72
CA ILE A 290 7.70 -6.37 -13.28
C ILE A 290 9.11 -6.88 -12.98
N VAL A 291 10.00 -5.97 -12.59
CA VAL A 291 11.42 -6.26 -12.36
C VAL A 291 11.72 -6.14 -10.86
N PRO A 292 12.00 -7.24 -10.14
CA PRO A 292 12.41 -7.19 -8.75
C PRO A 292 13.80 -6.56 -8.60
N LEU A 293 14.02 -5.80 -7.52
CA LEU A 293 15.29 -5.11 -7.24
C LEU A 293 16.13 -5.76 -6.15
N ASP A 294 15.56 -6.71 -5.42
CA ASP A 294 16.18 -7.51 -4.37
C ASP A 294 17.04 -8.66 -4.91
N GLY A 295 17.01 -8.90 -6.23
CA GLY A 295 17.76 -9.95 -6.89
C GLY A 295 17.12 -11.33 -6.76
N SER A 296 15.95 -11.43 -6.13
CA SER A 296 15.12 -12.63 -6.21
C SER A 296 14.56 -12.73 -7.62
N GLU A 297 14.91 -13.78 -8.35
CA GLU A 297 14.18 -14.11 -9.58
C GLU A 297 12.75 -14.49 -9.17
N ILE A 298 11.75 -13.75 -9.66
CA ILE A 298 10.36 -14.20 -9.57
C ILE A 298 10.28 -15.42 -10.47
N GLY A 299 10.10 -16.62 -9.88
CA GLY A 299 9.98 -17.87 -10.64
C GLY A 299 8.90 -17.71 -11.71
N VAL A 300 9.33 -17.64 -12.98
CA VAL A 300 8.49 -17.36 -14.15
C VAL A 300 7.68 -18.61 -14.55
N ASP A 301 7.20 -19.38 -13.59
CA ASP A 301 6.25 -20.47 -13.86
C ASP A 301 4.82 -19.93 -14.08
N THR A 302 4.60 -18.64 -13.84
CA THR A 302 3.44 -17.92 -14.39
C THR A 302 3.66 -17.71 -15.88
N GLN A 303 3.09 -18.58 -16.71
CA GLN A 303 2.93 -18.31 -18.14
C GLN A 303 2.43 -16.87 -18.31
N PRO A 304 3.02 -16.06 -19.21
CA PRO A 304 2.56 -14.70 -19.45
C PRO A 304 1.09 -14.79 -19.84
N THR A 305 0.21 -14.41 -18.91
CA THR A 305 -1.21 -14.26 -19.22
C THR A 305 -1.25 -13.12 -20.22
N GLN A 306 -1.36 -13.45 -21.51
CA GLN A 306 -1.66 -12.46 -22.51
C GLN A 306 -2.96 -11.82 -22.05
N VAL A 307 -2.90 -10.54 -21.69
CA VAL A 307 -4.10 -9.72 -21.56
C VAL A 307 -4.69 -9.74 -22.97
N GLY A 308 -5.66 -10.63 -23.18
CA GLY A 308 -6.24 -10.89 -24.47
C GLY A 308 -6.68 -9.56 -25.06
N ALA A 309 -6.15 -9.22 -26.24
CA ALA A 309 -6.69 -8.12 -27.02
C ALA A 309 -8.18 -8.38 -27.18
N VAL A 310 -9.01 -7.61 -26.47
CA VAL A 310 -10.47 -7.67 -26.60
C VAL A 310 -10.77 -7.43 -28.08
N PRO A 311 -11.52 -8.33 -28.76
CA PRO A 311 -11.84 -8.13 -30.16
C PRO A 311 -12.53 -6.78 -30.31
N GLN A 312 -11.95 -5.89 -31.12
CA GLN A 312 -12.58 -4.63 -31.50
C GLN A 312 -14.01 -4.95 -31.95
N GLY A 313 -14.98 -4.42 -31.21
CA GLY A 313 -16.40 -4.66 -31.46
C GLY A 313 -16.73 -4.45 -32.94
N VAL A 314 -17.18 -5.53 -33.57
CA VAL A 314 -17.80 -5.51 -34.89
C VAL A 314 -18.98 -4.54 -34.81
N ARG A 315 -18.90 -3.45 -35.59
CA ARG A 315 -20.02 -2.54 -35.85
C ARG A 315 -21.26 -3.36 -36.20
N PRO A 316 -22.45 -3.09 -35.64
CA PRO A 316 -23.66 -3.75 -36.07
C PRO A 316 -23.95 -3.36 -37.53
N GLN A 317 -23.70 -4.29 -38.45
CA GLN A 317 -24.31 -4.26 -39.78
C GLN A 317 -25.80 -4.54 -39.59
N ALA A 318 -26.63 -3.65 -40.12
CA ALA A 318 -28.05 -3.88 -40.28
C ALA A 318 -28.23 -5.00 -41.32
N GLU A 319 -28.75 -6.14 -40.88
CA GLU A 319 -29.18 -7.21 -41.78
C GLU A 319 -30.71 -7.25 -41.83
N ASP A 320 -31.23 -6.66 -42.90
CA ASP A 320 -32.42 -7.15 -43.58
C ASP A 320 -32.08 -8.49 -44.26
N GLY A 321 -32.95 -9.49 -44.14
CA GLY A 321 -33.07 -10.52 -45.19
C GLY A 321 -33.05 -11.99 -44.77
N GLU A 322 -34.26 -12.54 -44.62
CA GLU A 322 -34.74 -13.84 -45.14
C GLU A 322 -34.04 -15.19 -44.80
N PRO A 323 -34.80 -16.22 -44.37
CA PRO A 323 -34.26 -17.54 -44.07
C PRO A 323 -34.28 -18.45 -45.31
N LYS A 324 -33.14 -19.12 -45.59
CA LYS A 324 -33.10 -20.29 -46.49
C LYS A 324 -32.61 -21.57 -45.80
N LYS A 325 -33.36 -22.62 -46.15
CA LYS A 325 -33.37 -24.01 -45.69
C LYS A 325 -32.10 -24.80 -46.06
N ARG A 326 -31.84 -25.83 -45.22
CA ARG A 326 -31.35 -27.21 -45.50
C ARG A 326 -30.10 -27.43 -46.37
N SER A 327 -29.14 -28.20 -45.82
CA SER A 327 -28.67 -29.54 -46.27
C SER A 327 -27.36 -29.86 -45.52
N THR A 328 -27.17 -30.91 -44.71
CA THR A 328 -26.96 -32.37 -44.96
C THR A 328 -25.92 -32.75 -46.02
N LEU A 329 -25.08 -33.74 -45.63
CA LEU A 329 -23.95 -34.43 -46.32
C LEU A 329 -22.61 -33.69 -46.13
N GLY A 330 -21.58 -34.21 -45.47
CA GLY A 330 -21.11 -35.60 -45.34
C GLY A 330 -19.88 -35.76 -46.25
N ILE A 331 -18.73 -36.21 -45.71
CA ILE A 331 -17.67 -37.01 -46.36
C ILE A 331 -16.53 -37.22 -45.36
N ASP A 332 -16.25 -38.49 -45.13
CA ASP A 332 -15.07 -39.08 -44.53
C ASP A 332 -13.81 -38.78 -45.36
N ASP A 333 -12.64 -38.62 -44.72
CA ASP A 333 -11.51 -39.51 -45.02
C ASP A 333 -10.38 -39.36 -43.97
N PRO A 334 -9.58 -40.43 -43.77
CA PRO A 334 -8.66 -40.61 -42.66
C PRO A 334 -7.18 -40.47 -43.10
N ASP A 335 -6.30 -40.83 -42.16
CA ASP A 335 -4.89 -41.20 -42.32
C ASP A 335 -3.88 -40.07 -42.45
N ASP A 336 -3.13 -39.85 -41.37
CA ASP A 336 -1.67 -39.65 -41.44
C ASP A 336 -1.04 -40.13 -40.12
N ASP A 337 -0.61 -41.39 -40.14
CA ASP A 337 0.31 -42.01 -39.18
C ASP A 337 1.74 -41.46 -39.40
N GLU A 338 2.17 -40.51 -38.57
CA GLU A 338 3.61 -40.23 -38.40
C GLU A 338 4.13 -40.87 -37.10
N ALA A 339 4.81 -41.99 -37.30
CA ALA A 339 5.63 -42.67 -36.30
C ALA A 339 6.85 -41.81 -35.90
N VAL A 340 6.81 -41.22 -34.70
CA VAL A 340 7.99 -40.63 -34.07
C VAL A 340 8.68 -41.66 -33.18
N SER A 341 9.91 -41.97 -33.57
CA SER A 341 10.87 -42.85 -32.91
C SER A 341 11.24 -42.35 -31.50
N GLU A 342 10.80 -43.07 -30.47
CA GLU A 342 11.34 -42.92 -29.11
C GLU A 342 12.73 -43.59 -29.01
N ARG A 343 13.75 -42.78 -28.69
CA ARG A 343 15.04 -43.26 -28.20
C ARG A 343 14.99 -43.37 -26.67
N PRO A 344 15.55 -44.43 -26.05
CA PRO A 344 15.53 -44.57 -24.61
C PRO A 344 16.57 -43.65 -23.96
N ILE A 345 16.11 -42.71 -23.15
CA ILE A 345 16.97 -41.92 -22.25
C ILE A 345 17.24 -42.78 -21.01
N ALA A 346 18.52 -43.04 -20.74
CA ALA A 346 19.00 -43.78 -19.59
C ALA A 346 18.59 -43.07 -18.28
N ARG A 347 17.89 -43.81 -17.42
CA ARG A 347 17.49 -43.43 -16.05
C ARG A 347 18.76 -43.23 -15.20
N ALA A 348 18.93 -42.04 -14.66
CA ALA A 348 19.90 -41.77 -13.60
C ALA A 348 19.47 -42.46 -12.30
N PRO A 349 20.40 -42.98 -11.47
CA PRO A 349 20.07 -43.62 -10.21
C PRO A 349 19.55 -42.61 -9.19
N GLU A 350 18.46 -42.96 -8.51
CA GLU A 350 17.86 -42.22 -7.40
C GLU A 350 18.87 -42.07 -6.24
N PRO A 351 18.90 -40.92 -5.54
CA PRO A 351 19.74 -40.75 -4.36
C PRO A 351 19.20 -41.59 -3.19
N GLU A 352 20.09 -42.38 -2.59
CA GLU A 352 19.85 -43.14 -1.37
C GLU A 352 19.24 -42.26 -0.27
N VAL A 353 18.06 -42.67 0.21
CA VAL A 353 17.42 -42.13 1.40
C VAL A 353 18.28 -42.47 2.61
N VAL A 354 19.05 -41.50 3.08
CA VAL A 354 19.74 -41.56 4.37
C VAL A 354 18.68 -41.62 5.47
N THR A 355 18.46 -42.81 6.01
CA THR A 355 17.62 -43.05 7.19
C THR A 355 18.27 -42.36 8.40
N ARG A 356 17.54 -41.38 8.96
CA ARG A 356 17.90 -40.77 10.25
C ARG A 356 17.75 -41.81 11.38
N PRO A 357 18.66 -41.86 12.36
CA PRO A 357 18.55 -42.77 13.48
C PRO A 357 17.35 -42.39 14.37
N ALA A 358 16.55 -43.40 14.71
CA ALA A 358 15.42 -43.31 15.62
C ALA A 358 15.87 -42.81 17.00
N TRP A 359 15.18 -41.80 17.53
CA TRP A 359 15.30 -41.38 18.92
C TRP A 359 14.65 -42.41 19.84
N PRO A 360 15.22 -42.67 21.04
CA PRO A 360 14.65 -43.62 21.99
C PRO A 360 13.31 -43.10 22.55
N PRO A 361 12.37 -44.00 22.88
CA PRO A 361 11.08 -43.63 23.44
C PRO A 361 11.24 -43.00 24.83
N ARG A 362 10.46 -41.94 25.08
CA ARG A 362 10.33 -41.33 26.42
C ARG A 362 9.70 -42.33 27.39
N PRO A 363 10.18 -42.39 28.65
CA PRO A 363 9.53 -43.17 29.68
C PRO A 363 8.19 -42.54 30.07
N THR A 364 7.14 -43.36 30.04
CA THR A 364 5.82 -43.07 30.61
C THR A 364 5.90 -43.10 32.13
N ALA A 365 5.84 -41.92 32.75
CA ALA A 365 5.62 -41.80 34.20
C ALA A 365 4.11 -41.88 34.46
N ALA A 366 3.66 -43.07 34.85
CA ALA A 366 2.42 -43.23 35.59
C ALA A 366 2.75 -43.05 37.07
N GLU A 367 2.29 -41.96 37.68
CA GLU A 367 2.22 -41.88 39.14
C GLU A 367 0.99 -41.08 39.57
N THR A 368 0.08 -41.82 40.18
CA THR A 368 -1.12 -41.37 40.86
C THR A 368 -0.72 -40.54 42.09
N ILE A 369 -1.04 -39.25 42.13
CA ILE A 369 -0.93 -38.45 43.36
C ILE A 369 -2.33 -38.00 43.75
N GLY A 370 -2.76 -38.49 44.92
CA GLY A 370 -4.03 -38.19 45.56
C GLY A 370 -4.14 -36.73 46.01
N ALA A 371 -5.39 -36.27 46.09
CA ALA A 371 -5.78 -34.96 46.56
C ALA A 371 -5.37 -34.72 48.03
N PRO A 372 -4.86 -33.52 48.38
CA PRO A 372 -4.71 -33.11 49.77
C PRO A 372 -6.03 -32.53 50.32
N PRO A 373 -6.32 -32.71 51.62
CA PRO A 373 -7.51 -32.14 52.25
C PRO A 373 -7.34 -30.63 52.50
N ALA A 374 -8.48 -29.94 52.51
CA ALA A 374 -8.60 -28.52 52.81
C ALA A 374 -8.06 -28.19 54.22
N VAL A 375 -7.09 -27.28 54.28
CA VAL A 375 -6.62 -26.65 55.52
C VAL A 375 -6.96 -25.17 55.43
N GLU A 376 -7.69 -24.68 56.43
CA GLU A 376 -8.07 -23.28 56.61
C GLU A 376 -6.83 -22.37 56.69
N SER A 377 -6.81 -21.32 55.87
CA SER A 377 -5.79 -20.28 55.88
C SER A 377 -6.03 -19.31 57.05
N PRO A 378 -5.06 -19.09 57.95
CA PRO A 378 -5.12 -17.98 58.89
C PRO A 378 -4.68 -16.65 58.23
N GLU A 379 -5.25 -15.55 58.71
CA GLU A 379 -4.96 -14.17 58.36
C GLU A 379 -3.46 -13.82 58.37
N PRO A 380 -2.98 -12.93 57.47
CA PRO A 380 -1.57 -12.59 57.39
C PRO A 380 -1.18 -11.56 58.46
N GLU A 381 -0.35 -12.01 59.42
CA GLU A 381 0.42 -11.14 60.30
C GLU A 381 1.39 -10.24 59.52
N HIS A 382 1.46 -9.00 59.97
CA HIS A 382 2.27 -7.92 59.43
C HIS A 382 3.77 -8.18 59.67
N VAL A 383 4.50 -8.64 58.66
CA VAL A 383 5.97 -8.76 58.71
C VAL A 383 6.61 -7.41 58.37
N PRO A 384 7.46 -6.82 59.24
CA PRO A 384 8.15 -5.58 58.93
C PRO A 384 9.22 -5.77 57.85
N ARG A 385 9.22 -4.86 56.86
CA ARG A 385 10.19 -4.84 55.75
C ARG A 385 11.63 -4.71 56.27
N PRO A 386 12.60 -5.49 55.74
CA PRO A 386 14.01 -5.28 56.03
C PRO A 386 14.51 -3.98 55.41
N ALA A 387 15.24 -3.19 56.21
CA ALA A 387 15.85 -1.94 55.80
C ALA A 387 16.90 -2.16 54.71
N TRP A 388 16.82 -1.38 53.62
CA TRP A 388 17.82 -1.38 52.56
C TRP A 388 19.13 -0.75 53.06
N PRO A 389 20.30 -1.28 52.67
CA PRO A 389 21.57 -0.64 52.97
C PRO A 389 21.71 0.71 52.23
N PRO A 390 22.38 1.71 52.83
CA PRO A 390 22.57 3.02 52.20
C PRO A 390 23.47 2.92 50.97
N ARG A 391 23.08 3.62 49.90
CA ARG A 391 23.87 3.80 48.69
C ARG A 391 25.23 4.43 49.03
N PRO A 392 26.36 3.90 48.52
CA PRO A 392 27.63 4.60 48.61
C PRO A 392 27.60 5.89 47.78
N ALA A 393 28.00 6.98 48.42
CA ALA A 393 28.14 8.29 47.80
C ALA A 393 29.16 8.24 46.65
N ALA A 394 28.77 8.76 45.49
CA ALA A 394 29.67 8.95 44.35
C ALA A 394 30.78 9.92 44.75
N ARG A 395 32.00 9.40 44.87
CA ARG A 395 33.22 10.21 44.98
C ARG A 395 33.48 10.87 43.62
N SER A 396 33.44 12.19 43.60
CA SER A 396 34.02 13.02 42.55
C SER A 396 35.52 12.69 42.46
N ALA A 397 35.93 12.04 41.37
CA ALA A 397 37.32 11.82 41.08
C ALA A 397 37.93 13.12 40.53
N GLU A 398 38.88 13.65 41.30
CA GLU A 398 39.88 14.64 40.86
C GLU A 398 40.57 14.15 39.58
N VAL A 399 40.45 14.93 38.51
CA VAL A 399 41.29 14.80 37.33
C VAL A 399 42.64 15.42 37.66
N ARG A 400 43.62 14.58 37.98
CA ARG A 400 45.04 14.96 38.08
C ARG A 400 45.67 14.96 36.69
N ASN A 401 46.23 16.12 36.36
CA ASN A 401 47.28 16.44 35.38
C ASN A 401 47.89 15.26 34.61
N ALA A 402 47.66 15.25 33.29
CA ALA A 402 48.52 14.61 32.30
C ALA A 402 49.60 15.59 31.82
N PRO A 403 50.81 15.12 31.46
CA PRO A 403 51.97 15.97 31.17
C PRO A 403 51.86 16.65 29.79
N GLU A 404 52.49 17.81 29.69
CA GLU A 404 52.66 18.65 28.49
C GLU A 404 53.18 17.83 27.30
N GLU A 405 52.34 17.71 26.28
CA GLU A 405 52.72 17.20 24.97
C GLU A 405 53.26 18.36 24.12
N GLU A 406 54.45 18.11 23.59
CA GLU A 406 55.34 18.97 22.83
C GLU A 406 54.65 19.63 21.62
N ALA A 407 54.74 20.95 21.54
CA ALA A 407 54.09 21.77 20.52
C ALA A 407 54.68 21.50 19.12
N VAL A 408 53.95 20.75 18.29
CA VAL A 408 54.20 20.64 16.85
C VAL A 408 53.81 21.96 16.17
N PRO A 409 54.71 22.62 15.40
CA PRO A 409 54.39 23.87 14.74
C PRO A 409 53.35 23.67 13.64
N ARG A 410 52.26 24.44 13.71
CA ARG A 410 51.24 24.51 12.67
C ARG A 410 51.86 25.01 11.35
N PRO A 411 51.59 24.36 10.20
CA PRO A 411 52.03 24.88 8.91
C PRO A 411 51.33 26.20 8.60
N ALA A 412 52.15 27.20 8.26
CA ALA A 412 51.70 28.53 7.84
C ALA A 412 50.80 28.42 6.60
N TRP A 413 49.62 29.03 6.67
CA TRP A 413 48.78 29.24 5.50
C TRP A 413 49.51 30.16 4.51
N PRO A 414 49.49 29.84 3.20
CA PRO A 414 50.05 30.74 2.20
C PRO A 414 49.24 32.06 2.17
N PRO A 415 49.91 33.21 1.94
CA PRO A 415 49.24 34.50 1.85
C PRO A 415 48.22 34.49 0.70
N ARG A 416 47.02 35.00 0.98
CA ARG A 416 45.99 35.27 -0.03
C ARG A 416 46.59 36.13 -1.14
N SER A 417 46.59 35.60 -2.35
CA SER A 417 46.87 36.36 -3.56
C SER A 417 45.96 37.59 -3.62
N ALA A 418 46.58 38.73 -3.85
CA ALA A 418 45.93 40.02 -3.95
C ALA A 418 44.81 40.00 -5.01
N GLU A 419 43.62 40.41 -4.56
CA GLU A 419 42.48 40.73 -5.39
C GLU A 419 42.86 41.91 -6.32
N PRO A 420 42.66 41.82 -7.64
CA PRO A 420 42.91 42.95 -8.52
C PRO A 420 41.87 44.04 -8.26
N ALA A 421 42.36 45.26 -8.06
CA ALA A 421 41.55 46.46 -7.86
C ALA A 421 40.46 46.61 -8.94
N PRO A 422 39.24 47.03 -8.58
CA PRO A 422 38.18 47.27 -9.56
C PRO A 422 38.60 48.43 -10.48
N GLY A 423 38.77 48.08 -11.76
CA GLY A 423 39.00 49.05 -12.83
C GLY A 423 37.85 50.05 -12.89
N VAL A 424 38.21 51.32 -12.92
CA VAL A 424 37.33 52.46 -13.17
C VAL A 424 36.72 52.29 -14.56
N ILE A 425 35.49 51.77 -14.62
CA ILE A 425 34.67 51.80 -15.83
C ILE A 425 34.09 53.21 -15.95
N ARG A 426 34.57 53.90 -16.97
CA ARG A 426 34.08 55.21 -17.46
C ARG A 426 32.62 55.06 -17.89
N PRO A 427 31.66 55.84 -17.36
CA PRO A 427 30.27 55.76 -17.82
C PRO A 427 30.17 56.26 -19.27
N ALA A 428 29.45 55.50 -20.09
CA ALA A 428 29.06 55.88 -21.44
C ALA A 428 28.09 57.08 -21.40
N PRO A 429 28.15 58.00 -22.39
CA PRO A 429 27.27 59.16 -22.42
C PRO A 429 25.79 58.74 -22.60
N GLU A 430 24.92 59.37 -21.81
CA GLU A 430 23.48 59.24 -21.87
C GLU A 430 22.94 59.56 -23.27
N PRO A 431 22.00 58.76 -23.82
CA PRO A 431 21.28 59.15 -25.01
C PRO A 431 20.31 60.29 -24.70
N GLU A 432 20.46 61.34 -25.50
CA GLU A 432 19.65 62.54 -25.59
C GLU A 432 18.15 62.21 -25.64
N VAL A 433 17.43 62.56 -24.56
CA VAL A 433 15.98 62.45 -24.48
C VAL A 433 15.38 63.61 -25.29
N THR A 434 14.89 63.28 -26.48
CA THR A 434 14.06 64.18 -27.28
C THR A 434 12.72 64.43 -26.56
N PRO A 435 12.21 65.68 -26.50
CA PRO A 435 10.95 65.97 -25.85
C PRO A 435 9.79 65.40 -26.67
N ARG A 436 9.14 64.39 -26.10
CA ARG A 436 7.94 63.76 -26.68
C ARG A 436 6.79 64.76 -26.65
N THR A 437 6.33 65.13 -27.84
CA THR A 437 5.19 65.99 -28.14
C THR A 437 3.94 65.57 -27.35
N ALA A 438 3.26 66.53 -26.75
CA ALA A 438 2.02 66.35 -26.02
C ALA A 438 0.95 65.65 -26.88
N TRP A 439 0.56 64.43 -26.51
CA TRP A 439 -0.61 63.77 -27.06
C TRP A 439 -1.86 64.40 -26.45
N ALA A 440 -2.69 64.98 -27.33
CA ALA A 440 -4.05 65.40 -27.02
C ALA A 440 -4.90 64.21 -26.50
N PRO A 441 -5.88 64.47 -25.60
CA PRO A 441 -6.73 63.43 -25.06
C PRO A 441 -7.57 62.80 -26.17
N ARG A 442 -7.28 61.53 -26.51
CA ARG A 442 -8.18 60.72 -27.32
C ARG A 442 -9.35 60.27 -26.45
N HIS A 443 -10.55 60.66 -26.85
CA HIS A 443 -11.80 60.13 -26.31
C HIS A 443 -11.79 58.60 -26.37
N ALA A 444 -12.05 57.96 -25.23
CA ALA A 444 -12.24 56.52 -25.14
C ALA A 444 -13.47 56.11 -25.98
N PRO A 445 -13.38 55.04 -26.78
CA PRO A 445 -14.55 54.48 -27.45
C PRO A 445 -15.55 53.95 -26.40
N PRO A 446 -16.86 54.08 -26.63
CA PRO A 446 -17.87 53.56 -25.73
C PRO A 446 -17.77 52.03 -25.61
N PRO A 447 -18.02 51.47 -24.41
CA PRO A 447 -17.95 50.03 -24.19
C PRO A 447 -19.01 49.28 -25.02
N PRO A 448 -18.73 48.04 -25.46
CA PRO A 448 -19.71 47.19 -26.12
C PRO A 448 -20.88 46.87 -25.18
N ALA A 449 -22.10 46.91 -25.74
CA ALA A 449 -23.37 46.94 -25.01
C ALA A 449 -23.81 45.61 -24.36
N ASP A 450 -22.99 44.56 -24.33
CA ASP A 450 -23.37 43.24 -23.82
C ASP A 450 -22.34 42.65 -22.84
N ALA A 451 -21.96 43.43 -21.82
CA ALA A 451 -21.27 42.90 -20.65
C ALA A 451 -22.30 42.44 -19.60
N PRO A 452 -22.24 41.19 -19.09
CA PRO A 452 -23.13 40.76 -18.02
C PRO A 452 -22.89 41.61 -16.77
N PRO A 453 -23.96 42.03 -16.07
CA PRO A 453 -23.86 43.06 -15.04
C PRO A 453 -23.09 42.57 -13.81
N ALA A 454 -22.35 43.50 -13.20
CA ALA A 454 -21.67 43.41 -11.92
C ALA A 454 -22.63 43.12 -10.74
N LYS A 455 -23.22 41.92 -10.75
CA LYS A 455 -24.07 41.35 -9.68
C LYS A 455 -23.38 40.21 -8.93
N PHE A 456 -22.06 40.04 -9.09
CA PHE A 456 -21.31 38.95 -8.47
C PHE A 456 -21.01 39.20 -6.98
N SER A 457 -20.88 40.46 -6.55
CA SER A 457 -20.63 40.82 -5.15
C SER A 457 -21.89 40.92 -4.29
N THR A 458 -23.08 41.10 -4.89
CA THR A 458 -24.35 41.18 -4.15
C THR A 458 -25.14 39.87 -4.11
N TRP A 459 -24.72 38.86 -4.88
CA TRP A 459 -25.30 37.50 -4.82
C TRP A 459 -24.67 36.64 -3.72
N LEU A 460 -23.41 36.90 -3.36
CA LEU A 460 -22.74 36.26 -2.21
C LEU A 460 -23.40 36.63 -0.87
N ASP A 461 -24.00 37.81 -0.77
CA ASP A 461 -24.77 38.25 0.41
C ASP A 461 -26.23 37.75 0.45
N ARG A 462 -26.70 36.99 -0.58
CA ARG A 462 -28.12 36.60 -0.73
C ARG A 462 -28.36 35.10 -0.87
N ARG A 463 -27.46 34.23 -0.43
CA ARG A 463 -27.75 32.81 -0.32
C ARG A 463 -28.11 32.37 1.10
N LEU A 464 -29.39 31.99 1.17
CA LEU A 464 -30.07 31.09 2.12
C LEU A 464 -30.46 31.74 3.46
N PRO A 465 -31.75 31.64 3.88
CA PRO A 465 -32.04 31.73 5.30
C PRO A 465 -31.15 30.70 5.99
N GLU A 466 -30.47 31.12 7.06
CA GLU A 466 -29.89 30.22 8.06
C GLU A 466 -30.92 29.12 8.32
N THR A 467 -30.73 28.00 7.64
CA THR A 467 -31.12 26.75 8.24
C THR A 467 -30.16 26.72 9.41
N VAL A 468 -30.70 26.99 10.59
CA VAL A 468 -30.07 26.61 11.85
C VAL A 468 -29.90 25.09 11.73
N LEU A 469 -28.84 24.69 11.04
CA LEU A 469 -28.14 23.47 11.31
C LEU A 469 -27.74 23.69 12.75
N ASP A 470 -28.46 23.03 13.66
CA ASP A 470 -27.98 22.81 15.01
C ASP A 470 -26.47 22.62 14.90
N ASP A 471 -25.72 23.46 15.62
CA ASP A 471 -24.31 23.24 15.93
C ASP A 471 -24.24 21.89 16.64
N ALA A 472 -24.33 20.81 15.87
CA ALA A 472 -23.95 19.49 16.32
C ALA A 472 -22.49 19.68 16.73
N PRO A 473 -22.17 19.56 18.03
CA PRO A 473 -20.82 19.82 18.50
C PRO A 473 -19.87 19.02 17.62
N VAL A 474 -18.90 19.69 17.00
CA VAL A 474 -17.83 19.07 16.23
C VAL A 474 -17.35 17.90 17.07
N ALA A 475 -17.75 16.68 16.69
CA ALA A 475 -17.49 15.51 17.49
C ALA A 475 -15.98 15.46 17.63
N GLU A 476 -15.47 15.71 18.84
CA GLU A 476 -14.06 15.60 19.13
C GLU A 476 -13.61 14.26 18.54
N LEU A 477 -12.71 14.33 17.56
CA LEU A 477 -12.16 13.16 16.90
C LEU A 477 -11.33 12.42 17.94
N ARG A 478 -12.00 11.68 18.82
CA ARG A 478 -11.39 10.81 19.78
C ARG A 478 -10.58 9.79 18.97
N PRO A 479 -9.29 9.61 19.27
CA PRO A 479 -8.48 8.59 18.64
C PRO A 479 -9.25 7.26 18.65
N SER A 480 -9.25 6.57 17.51
CA SER A 480 -9.84 5.25 17.47
C SER A 480 -9.01 4.30 18.33
N TRP A 481 -9.60 3.19 18.77
CA TRP A 481 -8.84 2.16 19.49
C TRP A 481 -7.64 1.63 18.66
N ARG A 482 -7.72 1.71 17.33
CA ARG A 482 -6.61 1.34 16.42
C ARG A 482 -5.46 2.34 16.53
N ASP A 483 -5.75 3.64 16.65
CA ASP A 483 -4.73 4.69 16.84
C ASP A 483 -4.02 4.51 18.19
N ASP A 484 -4.78 4.28 19.26
CA ASP A 484 -4.25 3.98 20.58
C ASP A 484 -3.36 2.72 20.57
N LEU A 485 -3.77 1.69 19.82
CA LEU A 485 -3.01 0.46 19.65
C LEU A 485 -1.69 0.68 18.89
N VAL A 486 -1.69 1.48 17.83
CA VAL A 486 -0.46 1.84 17.08
C VAL A 486 0.49 2.64 17.97
N ILE A 487 -0.03 3.62 18.72
CA ILE A 487 0.77 4.43 19.67
C ILE A 487 1.38 3.54 20.76
N TRP A 488 0.60 2.62 21.32
CA TRP A 488 1.07 1.66 22.31
C TRP A 488 2.15 0.74 21.72
N THR A 489 1.92 0.18 20.54
CA THR A 489 2.86 -0.74 19.86
C THR A 489 4.19 -0.07 19.55
N LYS A 490 4.18 1.14 18.99
CA LYS A 490 5.41 1.92 18.74
C LYS A 490 6.19 2.17 20.02
N ALA A 491 5.51 2.43 21.14
CA ALA A 491 6.17 2.61 22.42
C ALA A 491 6.83 1.31 22.93
N ILE A 492 6.14 0.16 22.83
CA ILE A 492 6.71 -1.14 23.21
C ILE A 492 7.91 -1.49 22.33
N ILE A 493 7.80 -1.32 21.01
CA ILE A 493 8.90 -1.57 20.06
C ILE A 493 10.08 -0.64 20.34
N GLY A 494 9.81 0.61 20.76
CA GLY A 494 10.81 1.57 21.22
C GLY A 494 11.43 1.26 22.59
N GLY A 495 11.07 0.14 23.23
CA GLY A 495 11.64 -0.30 24.52
C GLY A 495 10.91 0.21 25.76
N SER A 496 9.72 0.80 25.61
CA SER A 496 8.89 1.16 26.76
C SER A 496 8.32 -0.08 27.43
N THR A 497 8.44 -0.15 28.76
CA THR A 497 8.03 -1.31 29.55
C THR A 497 6.80 -1.07 30.43
N ASP A 498 6.37 0.19 30.56
CA ASP A 498 5.43 0.62 31.61
C ASP A 498 4.06 1.06 31.04
N ARG A 499 3.68 0.53 29.88
CA ARG A 499 2.40 0.86 29.26
C ARG A 499 1.43 -0.30 29.33
N LYS A 500 0.33 -0.08 30.06
CA LYS A 500 -0.85 -0.94 30.05
C LYS A 500 -1.36 -1.11 28.61
N THR A 501 -1.65 -2.34 28.20
CA THR A 501 -2.26 -2.64 26.90
C THR A 501 -3.59 -1.89 26.78
N PRO A 502 -3.83 -1.16 25.68
CA PRO A 502 -5.09 -0.46 25.47
C PRO A 502 -6.26 -1.44 25.34
N SER A 503 -7.48 -0.96 25.59
CA SER A 503 -8.68 -1.76 25.37
C SER A 503 -8.91 -1.97 23.88
N ILE A 504 -9.10 -3.22 23.47
CA ILE A 504 -9.36 -3.60 22.07
C ILE A 504 -10.64 -4.43 22.06
N PRO A 505 -11.83 -3.80 21.89
CA PRO A 505 -13.10 -4.50 22.02
C PRO A 505 -13.23 -5.75 21.11
N PRO A 506 -12.78 -5.74 19.84
CA PRO A 506 -12.82 -6.93 19.01
C PRO A 506 -11.97 -8.09 19.55
N LEU A 507 -10.86 -7.80 20.25
CA LEU A 507 -9.95 -8.80 20.80
C LEU A 507 -10.63 -9.59 21.93
N ASP A 508 -11.48 -8.96 22.74
CA ASP A 508 -12.15 -9.67 23.83
C ASP A 508 -13.16 -10.70 23.29
N ALA A 509 -13.92 -10.34 22.24
CA ALA A 509 -14.84 -11.27 21.58
C ALA A 509 -14.10 -12.42 20.89
N ILE A 510 -13.00 -12.13 20.19
CA ILE A 510 -12.18 -13.15 19.53
C ILE A 510 -11.50 -14.05 20.58
N ALA A 511 -10.95 -13.49 21.65
CA ALA A 511 -10.32 -14.25 22.71
C ALA A 511 -11.31 -15.17 23.42
N ALA A 512 -12.56 -14.75 23.59
CA ALA A 512 -13.62 -15.61 24.13
C ALA A 512 -13.93 -16.79 23.19
N ARG A 513 -14.09 -16.55 21.89
CA ARG A 513 -14.37 -17.61 20.90
C ARG A 513 -13.24 -18.63 20.77
N LEU A 514 -12.00 -18.15 20.91
CA LEU A 514 -10.80 -18.99 20.84
C LEU A 514 -10.44 -19.60 22.20
N GLU A 515 -11.19 -19.32 23.27
CA GLU A 515 -10.87 -19.74 24.64
C GLU A 515 -9.42 -19.41 25.04
N LEU A 516 -8.96 -18.22 24.61
CA LEU A 516 -7.58 -17.80 24.85
C LEU A 516 -7.38 -17.33 26.28
N ALA A 517 -6.29 -17.80 26.88
CA ALA A 517 -5.89 -17.34 28.19
C ALA A 517 -5.65 -15.83 28.19
N ALA A 518 -6.17 -15.13 29.21
CA ALA A 518 -6.16 -13.67 29.27
C ALA A 518 -4.75 -13.05 29.16
N HIS A 519 -3.72 -13.77 29.62
CA HIS A 519 -2.34 -13.32 29.56
C HIS A 519 -1.75 -13.27 28.13
N LEU A 520 -2.38 -13.90 27.13
CA LEU A 520 -1.94 -13.89 25.73
C LEU A 520 -2.44 -12.67 24.95
N ARG A 521 -3.47 -11.98 25.45
CA ARG A 521 -4.07 -10.81 24.79
C ARG A 521 -3.05 -9.71 24.45
N PRO A 522 -2.08 -9.36 25.33
CA PRO A 522 -1.06 -8.35 25.00
C PRO A 522 -0.19 -8.71 23.79
N ALA A 523 0.13 -9.99 23.58
CA ALA A 523 0.93 -10.41 22.42
C ALA A 523 0.14 -10.29 21.11
N ILE A 524 -1.14 -10.68 21.12
CA ILE A 524 -2.03 -10.51 19.95
C ILE A 524 -2.19 -9.03 19.63
N ALA A 525 -2.46 -8.20 20.64
CA ALA A 525 -2.51 -6.76 20.51
C ALA A 525 -1.24 -6.18 19.87
N LEU A 526 -0.06 -6.62 20.33
CA LEU A 526 1.22 -6.15 19.82
C LEU A 526 1.46 -6.55 18.37
N MET A 527 1.14 -7.80 18.00
CA MET A 527 1.27 -8.27 16.62
C MET A 527 0.33 -7.53 15.67
N TYR A 528 -0.93 -7.32 16.08
CA TYR A 528 -1.89 -6.57 15.27
C TYR A 528 -1.53 -5.08 15.18
N GLY A 529 -1.09 -4.47 16.28
CA GLY A 529 -0.65 -3.08 16.27
C GLY A 529 0.61 -2.84 15.44
N ALA A 530 1.50 -3.83 15.35
CA ALA A 530 2.66 -3.80 14.45
C ALA A 530 2.20 -3.86 12.99
N HIS A 531 1.22 -4.71 12.67
CA HIS A 531 0.59 -4.75 11.35
C HIS A 531 -0.02 -3.38 10.97
N LEU A 532 -0.82 -2.78 11.86
CA LEU A 532 -1.40 -1.44 11.63
C LEU A 532 -0.34 -0.34 11.46
N ALA A 533 0.82 -0.49 12.11
CA ALA A 533 1.94 0.42 11.95
C ALA A 533 2.73 0.21 10.63
N GLY A 534 2.36 -0.79 9.82
CA GLY A 534 3.06 -1.15 8.59
C GLY A 534 4.39 -1.87 8.82
N GLU A 535 4.57 -2.46 10.01
CA GLU A 535 5.70 -3.32 10.34
C GLU A 535 5.44 -4.75 9.84
N ARG A 536 6.51 -5.46 9.44
CA ARG A 536 6.39 -6.86 8.96
C ARG A 536 6.02 -7.85 10.06
N GLY A 537 6.24 -7.50 11.32
CA GLY A 537 5.99 -8.37 12.47
C GLY A 537 6.75 -7.87 13.70
N VAL A 538 6.67 -8.63 14.79
CA VAL A 538 7.22 -8.24 16.10
C VAL A 538 8.46 -9.07 16.40
N ALA A 539 9.50 -8.46 16.97
CA ALA A 539 10.65 -9.22 17.47
C ALA A 539 10.22 -10.16 18.62
N PRO A 540 10.68 -11.42 18.68
CA PRO A 540 10.46 -12.34 19.80
C PRO A 540 10.67 -11.70 21.18
N MET A 541 11.72 -10.90 21.34
CA MET A 541 12.03 -10.21 22.60
C MET A 541 10.89 -9.30 23.06
N ASN A 542 10.21 -8.60 22.14
CA ASN A 542 9.10 -7.71 22.48
C ASN A 542 7.84 -8.51 22.85
N ILE A 543 7.61 -9.66 22.21
CA ILE A 543 6.54 -10.60 22.59
C ILE A 543 6.80 -11.14 24.00
N ALA A 544 8.01 -11.64 24.27
CA ALA A 544 8.39 -12.12 25.59
C ALA A 544 8.23 -11.01 26.64
N HIS A 545 8.58 -9.77 26.28
CA HIS A 545 8.45 -8.62 27.17
C HIS A 545 7.00 -8.38 27.61
N VAL A 546 6.06 -8.24 26.66
CA VAL A 546 4.64 -7.99 26.99
C VAL A 546 3.96 -9.19 27.67
N LEU A 547 4.54 -10.38 27.56
CA LEU A 547 4.09 -11.60 28.22
C LEU A 547 4.81 -11.89 29.55
N GLY A 548 5.56 -10.94 30.11
CA GLY A 548 6.23 -11.13 31.41
C GLY A 548 7.37 -12.14 31.36
N ARG A 549 8.18 -12.11 30.29
CA ARG A 549 9.33 -12.99 29.99
C ARG A 549 8.96 -14.45 29.66
N ARG A 550 7.75 -14.70 29.17
CA ARG A 550 7.35 -16.02 28.68
C ARG A 550 7.87 -16.25 27.27
N TRP A 551 9.03 -16.89 27.19
CA TRP A 551 9.74 -17.11 25.92
C TRP A 551 9.10 -18.19 25.04
N GLU A 552 8.30 -19.10 25.57
CA GLU A 552 7.66 -20.17 24.79
C GLU A 552 6.76 -19.59 23.69
N GLU A 553 5.91 -18.63 24.06
CA GLU A 553 5.04 -17.91 23.12
C GLU A 553 5.81 -17.05 22.12
N ALA A 554 6.96 -16.53 22.52
CA ALA A 554 7.82 -15.68 21.71
C ALA A 554 8.73 -16.44 20.74
N LEU A 555 8.94 -17.74 20.99
CA LEU A 555 9.80 -18.63 20.20
C LEU A 555 9.01 -19.68 19.41
N GLY A 556 7.69 -19.53 19.34
CA GLY A 556 6.80 -20.33 18.50
C GLY A 556 6.52 -21.71 19.04
N ARG A 557 6.65 -21.90 20.35
CA ARG A 557 6.40 -23.17 21.04
C ARG A 557 5.19 -23.11 21.98
N GLY A 558 4.60 -21.93 22.12
CA GLY A 558 3.46 -21.68 22.99
C GLY A 558 2.11 -21.96 22.33
N GLU A 559 1.06 -21.57 23.04
CA GLU A 559 -0.34 -21.74 22.66
C GLU A 559 -0.67 -20.98 21.37
N LEU A 560 -0.13 -19.77 21.16
CA LEU A 560 -0.43 -18.98 19.96
C LEU A 560 0.05 -19.66 18.68
N ALA A 561 1.24 -20.26 18.71
CA ALA A 561 1.79 -20.97 17.57
C ALA A 561 1.11 -22.33 17.36
N THR A 562 0.87 -23.07 18.44
CA THR A 562 0.20 -24.38 18.40
C THR A 562 -1.22 -24.27 17.84
N ARG A 563 -1.92 -23.18 18.13
CA ARG A 563 -3.27 -22.90 17.59
C ARG A 563 -3.26 -22.21 16.22
N GLY A 564 -2.10 -22.02 15.59
CA GLY A 564 -1.99 -21.35 14.28
C GLY A 564 -2.37 -19.87 14.27
N LEU A 565 -2.37 -19.20 15.43
CA LEU A 565 -2.70 -17.78 15.57
C LEU A 565 -1.50 -16.86 15.33
N ALA A 566 -0.29 -17.41 15.48
CA ALA A 566 0.97 -16.71 15.24
C ALA A 566 1.86 -17.51 14.27
N ARG A 567 2.52 -16.79 13.36
CA ARG A 567 3.49 -17.32 12.39
C ARG A 567 4.88 -16.77 12.65
N TYR A 568 5.88 -17.59 12.36
CA TYR A 568 7.29 -17.26 12.55
C TYR A 568 7.98 -17.16 11.20
N HIS A 569 8.45 -15.96 10.88
CA HIS A 569 9.10 -15.71 9.59
C HIS A 569 10.21 -14.67 9.77
N GLU A 570 11.39 -14.94 9.23
CA GLU A 570 12.55 -14.01 9.27
C GLU A 570 12.85 -13.42 10.67
N SER A 571 12.81 -14.25 11.72
CA SER A 571 13.00 -13.81 13.12
C SER A 571 11.95 -12.79 13.61
N ARG A 572 10.76 -12.79 13.00
CA ARG A 572 9.59 -12.02 13.40
C ARG A 572 8.44 -12.95 13.75
N VAL A 573 7.63 -12.51 14.71
CA VAL A 573 6.37 -13.13 15.08
C VAL A 573 5.25 -12.29 14.46
N MET A 574 4.44 -12.93 13.64
CA MET A 574 3.36 -12.31 12.87
C MET A 574 2.03 -12.88 13.32
N LEU A 575 0.97 -12.08 13.24
CA LEU A 575 -0.39 -12.58 13.38
C LEU A 575 -0.73 -13.46 12.17
N SER A 576 -1.51 -14.52 12.35
CA SER A 576 -2.00 -15.29 11.21
C SER A 576 -2.95 -14.45 10.34
N ALA A 577 -2.93 -14.69 9.03
CA ALA A 577 -3.75 -13.94 8.07
C ALA A 577 -5.26 -14.00 8.38
N PRO A 578 -5.85 -15.17 8.75
CA PRO A 578 -7.25 -15.22 9.17
C PRO A 578 -7.62 -14.31 10.33
N LEU A 579 -6.75 -14.26 11.35
CA LEU A 579 -6.97 -13.46 12.55
C LEU A 579 -6.81 -11.97 12.24
N GLN A 580 -5.83 -11.59 11.44
CA GLN A 580 -5.65 -10.22 10.96
C GLN A 580 -6.86 -9.72 10.17
N ARG A 581 -7.33 -10.49 9.18
CA ARG A 581 -8.52 -10.16 8.37
C ARG A 581 -9.78 -9.97 9.22
N ALA A 582 -9.90 -10.75 10.30
CA ALA A 582 -11.04 -10.60 11.21
C ALA A 582 -10.98 -9.31 12.01
N PHE A 583 -9.80 -8.88 12.47
CA PHE A 583 -9.62 -7.56 13.08
C PHE A 583 -9.86 -6.41 12.10
N ASP A 584 -9.51 -6.61 10.82
CA ASP A 584 -9.74 -5.63 9.76
C ASP A 584 -11.16 -5.67 9.19
N GLU A 585 -12.03 -6.53 9.73
CA GLU A 585 -13.42 -6.71 9.29
C GLU A 585 -13.56 -7.06 7.80
N LEU A 586 -12.49 -7.62 7.20
CA LEU A 586 -12.48 -8.03 5.79
C LEU A 586 -13.38 -9.25 5.57
N PRO A 587 -13.83 -9.52 4.34
CA PRO A 587 -14.53 -10.76 4.01
C PRO A 587 -13.70 -12.02 4.32
N VAL A 588 -14.35 -13.17 4.48
CA VAL A 588 -13.64 -14.44 4.65
C VAL A 588 -12.81 -14.79 3.41
N ALA A 589 -11.63 -15.38 3.59
CA ALA A 589 -10.73 -15.75 2.49
C ALA A 589 -10.80 -17.24 2.14
N THR A 590 -10.94 -18.10 3.14
CA THR A 590 -10.82 -19.56 3.01
C THR A 590 -12.11 -20.27 2.60
N GLY A 591 -13.20 -19.53 2.38
CA GLY A 591 -14.49 -20.15 2.13
C GLY A 591 -15.66 -19.19 1.93
N THR A 592 -16.85 -19.77 1.96
CA THR A 592 -18.13 -19.06 1.87
C THR A 592 -18.83 -19.12 3.22
N MET A 593 -19.08 -17.96 3.82
CA MET A 593 -19.81 -17.85 5.08
C MET A 593 -21.32 -18.04 4.83
N VAL A 594 -21.95 -18.98 5.55
CA VAL A 594 -23.38 -19.25 5.51
C VAL A 594 -23.97 -19.08 6.90
N GLY A 595 -24.98 -18.21 7.04
CA GLY A 595 -25.61 -17.88 8.32
C GLY A 595 -25.02 -16.64 8.98
N VAL A 596 -25.37 -16.44 10.25
CA VAL A 596 -24.93 -15.29 11.05
C VAL A 596 -23.91 -15.75 12.10
N PRO A 597 -22.68 -15.22 12.07
CA PRO A 597 -21.68 -15.40 13.12
C PRO A 597 -22.24 -15.29 14.54
N GLY A 598 -21.94 -16.26 15.39
CA GLY A 598 -22.49 -16.31 16.75
C GLY A 598 -21.70 -17.19 17.69
N ALA A 599 -22.26 -17.46 18.88
CA ALA A 599 -21.80 -18.56 19.69
C ALA A 599 -22.20 -19.86 18.97
N VAL A 600 -21.22 -20.55 18.39
CA VAL A 600 -21.45 -21.80 17.65
C VAL A 600 -21.97 -22.85 18.64
N ALA A 601 -23.10 -23.49 18.31
CA ALA A 601 -23.77 -24.45 19.18
C ALA A 601 -23.34 -25.91 18.93
N LEU A 602 -22.42 -26.17 18.00
CA LEU A 602 -21.95 -27.53 17.73
C LEU A 602 -21.26 -28.11 18.97
N LEU A 603 -21.80 -29.23 19.43
CA LEU A 603 -21.31 -29.97 20.60
C LEU A 603 -20.04 -30.78 20.30
N GLY A 604 -19.66 -30.93 19.03
CA GLY A 604 -18.49 -31.70 18.62
C GLY A 604 -18.39 -31.85 17.09
N PRO A 605 -17.38 -32.56 16.58
CA PRO A 605 -17.26 -32.88 15.17
C PRO A 605 -18.41 -33.79 14.72
N CYS A 606 -18.91 -33.57 13.51
CA CYS A 606 -19.95 -34.37 12.89
C CYS A 606 -19.67 -34.54 11.39
N CYS A 607 -20.33 -35.48 10.74
CA CYS A 607 -20.15 -35.73 9.32
C CYS A 607 -21.45 -35.71 8.52
N VAL A 608 -21.31 -35.40 7.23
CA VAL A 608 -22.36 -35.42 6.22
C VAL A 608 -21.85 -36.23 5.04
N VAL A 609 -22.67 -37.14 4.53
CA VAL A 609 -22.34 -37.94 3.34
C VAL A 609 -22.82 -37.21 2.09
N SER A 610 -21.90 -36.80 1.24
CA SER A 610 -22.17 -36.18 -0.06
C SER A 610 -20.94 -36.26 -0.97
N ALA A 611 -21.10 -36.86 -2.15
CA ALA A 611 -20.01 -36.98 -3.12
C ALA A 611 -19.74 -35.67 -3.87
N ASP A 612 -20.77 -35.09 -4.49
CA ASP A 612 -20.59 -34.07 -5.52
C ASP A 612 -21.20 -32.70 -5.18
N GLU A 613 -21.93 -32.58 -4.07
CA GLU A 613 -22.62 -31.33 -3.77
C GLU A 613 -21.66 -30.24 -3.29
N ALA A 614 -21.80 -29.02 -3.83
CA ALA A 614 -21.00 -27.89 -3.41
C ALA A 614 -21.16 -27.61 -1.90
N LEU A 615 -20.05 -27.37 -1.20
CA LEU A 615 -20.02 -27.19 0.26
C LEU A 615 -20.94 -26.05 0.73
N ALA A 616 -21.06 -24.97 -0.04
CA ALA A 616 -21.96 -23.85 0.30
C ALA A 616 -23.45 -24.25 0.27
N SER A 617 -23.86 -25.19 -0.59
CA SER A 617 -25.22 -25.72 -0.64
C SER A 617 -25.50 -26.64 0.54
N LEU A 618 -24.54 -27.51 0.87
CA LEU A 618 -24.59 -28.34 2.08
C LEU A 618 -24.68 -27.48 3.34
N ALA A 619 -23.84 -26.45 3.46
CA ALA A 619 -23.88 -25.51 4.58
C ALA A 619 -25.26 -24.87 4.75
N LYS A 620 -25.94 -24.47 3.67
CA LYS A 620 -27.32 -23.94 3.76
C LYS A 620 -28.31 -24.99 4.26
N ARG A 621 -28.20 -26.24 3.81
CA ARG A 621 -29.08 -27.34 4.23
C ARG A 621 -28.94 -27.65 5.72
N TYR A 622 -27.69 -27.69 6.21
CA TYR A 622 -27.35 -28.10 7.56
C TYR A 622 -27.27 -26.94 8.57
N LEU A 623 -27.48 -25.70 8.14
CA LEU A 623 -27.37 -24.50 8.96
C LEU A 623 -28.22 -24.55 10.24
N ALA A 624 -29.47 -25.01 10.11
CA ALA A 624 -30.42 -25.08 11.23
C ALA A 624 -29.99 -26.09 12.30
N GLN A 625 -29.28 -27.16 11.92
CA GLN A 625 -28.80 -28.18 12.85
C GLN A 625 -27.51 -27.74 13.57
N VAL A 626 -26.65 -26.97 12.88
CA VAL A 626 -25.44 -26.38 13.48
C VAL A 626 -25.77 -25.26 14.48
N GLY A 627 -26.89 -24.57 14.29
CA GLY A 627 -27.38 -23.54 15.22
C GLY A 627 -26.55 -22.25 15.23
N GLY A 628 -25.85 -21.94 14.14
CA GLY A 628 -24.96 -20.78 14.03
C GLY A 628 -24.58 -20.45 12.60
N ALA A 629 -23.34 -20.03 12.37
CA ALA A 629 -22.76 -19.89 11.03
C ALA A 629 -21.88 -21.08 10.67
N ILE A 630 -21.76 -21.35 9.37
CA ILE A 630 -20.86 -22.36 8.79
C ILE A 630 -19.95 -21.65 7.79
N LEU A 631 -18.64 -21.88 7.88
CA LEU A 631 -17.67 -21.48 6.87
C LEU A 631 -17.36 -22.67 5.97
N ALA A 632 -17.99 -22.69 4.80
CA ALA A 632 -17.80 -23.74 3.79
C ALA A 632 -16.52 -23.51 3.00
N ALA A 633 -15.56 -24.43 3.09
CA ALA A 633 -14.24 -24.31 2.47
C ALA A 633 -14.32 -24.07 0.95
N HIS A 634 -13.38 -23.29 0.43
CA HIS A 634 -13.02 -23.35 -1.00
C HIS A 634 -12.16 -24.59 -1.28
N ALA A 635 -12.09 -25.00 -2.54
CA ALA A 635 -11.41 -26.25 -2.93
C ALA A 635 -9.89 -26.22 -2.65
N ASP A 636 -9.30 -25.04 -2.66
CA ASP A 636 -7.87 -24.75 -2.48
C ASP A 636 -7.54 -24.19 -1.09
N ALA A 637 -8.51 -24.17 -0.17
CA ALA A 637 -8.30 -23.62 1.16
C ALA A 637 -7.41 -24.53 2.02
N ASP A 638 -6.39 -23.95 2.65
CA ASP A 638 -5.62 -24.63 3.69
C ASP A 638 -6.53 -24.97 4.89
N PRO A 639 -6.66 -26.25 5.30
CA PRO A 639 -7.50 -26.63 6.42
C PRO A 639 -7.12 -25.90 7.72
N GLY A 640 -5.82 -25.70 7.99
CA GLY A 640 -5.36 -24.97 9.17
C GLY A 640 -5.89 -23.54 9.21
N GLU A 641 -5.74 -22.80 8.10
CA GLU A 641 -6.28 -21.45 7.96
C GLU A 641 -7.81 -21.41 8.06
N LEU A 642 -8.52 -22.37 7.45
CA LEU A 642 -9.98 -22.47 7.50
C LEU A 642 -10.48 -22.60 8.94
N PHE A 643 -9.89 -23.49 9.74
CA PHE A 643 -10.29 -23.71 11.14
C PHE A 643 -10.07 -22.46 11.98
N VAL A 644 -8.94 -21.78 11.79
CA VAL A 644 -8.66 -20.51 12.48
C VAL A 644 -9.66 -19.44 12.05
N GLU A 645 -9.91 -19.28 10.74
CA GLU A 645 -10.84 -18.27 10.23
C GLU A 645 -12.27 -18.51 10.73
N ALA A 646 -12.76 -19.74 10.65
CA ALA A 646 -14.09 -20.13 11.13
C ALA A 646 -14.26 -19.79 12.62
N ARG A 647 -13.31 -20.19 13.46
CA ARG A 647 -13.36 -19.93 14.91
C ARG A 647 -13.31 -18.46 15.27
N VAL A 648 -12.40 -17.70 14.67
CA VAL A 648 -12.28 -16.25 14.92
C VAL A 648 -13.59 -15.54 14.54
N ARG A 649 -14.25 -16.00 13.47
CA ARG A 649 -15.55 -15.50 13.03
C ARG A 649 -16.71 -16.03 13.87
N GLY A 650 -16.57 -17.07 14.67
CA GLY A 650 -17.70 -17.69 15.37
C GLY A 650 -18.60 -18.48 14.40
N ALA A 651 -17.96 -19.27 13.54
CA ALA A 651 -18.58 -20.19 12.59
C ALA A 651 -17.97 -21.59 12.74
N ALA A 652 -18.71 -22.60 12.31
CA ALA A 652 -18.23 -23.98 12.20
C ALA A 652 -17.50 -24.17 10.85
N PRO A 653 -16.27 -24.69 10.82
CA PRO A 653 -15.63 -25.04 9.55
C PRO A 653 -16.36 -26.24 8.92
N MET A 654 -16.60 -26.17 7.61
CA MET A 654 -17.10 -27.27 6.80
C MET A 654 -16.13 -27.54 5.66
N LEU A 655 -15.58 -28.75 5.61
CA LEU A 655 -14.58 -29.16 4.62
C LEU A 655 -14.88 -30.57 4.12
N ARG A 656 -14.46 -30.83 2.88
CA ARG A 656 -14.50 -32.17 2.30
C ARG A 656 -13.23 -32.92 2.67
N ILE A 657 -13.36 -34.20 3.03
CA ILE A 657 -12.23 -35.06 3.40
C ILE A 657 -12.25 -36.31 2.52
N ASP A 658 -11.09 -36.61 1.94
CA ASP A 658 -10.85 -37.84 1.20
C ASP A 658 -10.38 -38.95 2.15
N ALA A 659 -10.61 -40.21 1.78
CA ALA A 659 -10.29 -41.38 2.60
C ALA A 659 -8.82 -41.46 3.04
N GLY A 660 -7.90 -40.88 2.24
CA GLY A 660 -6.48 -40.81 2.55
C GLY A 660 -6.09 -39.71 3.54
N ASP A 661 -6.95 -38.70 3.68
CA ASP A 661 -6.68 -37.47 4.45
C ASP A 661 -7.39 -37.47 5.81
N LEU A 662 -7.70 -38.66 6.33
CA LEU A 662 -8.24 -38.92 7.67
C LEU A 662 -7.32 -38.44 8.83
N VAL A 663 -6.29 -37.64 8.54
CA VAL A 663 -5.25 -37.17 9.45
C VAL A 663 -5.74 -36.01 10.31
N GLU A 664 -5.65 -36.20 11.64
CA GLU A 664 -5.70 -35.22 12.72
C GLU A 664 -6.62 -34.00 12.50
N VAL A 665 -7.86 -34.24 12.05
CA VAL A 665 -8.93 -33.28 12.33
C VAL A 665 -9.00 -33.22 13.86
N GLY A 666 -8.50 -32.12 14.44
CA GLY A 666 -8.40 -31.97 15.88
C GLY A 666 -9.75 -32.20 16.57
N THR A 667 -9.78 -32.17 17.90
CA THR A 667 -11.01 -32.29 18.71
C THR A 667 -12.01 -31.14 18.53
N ASP A 668 -11.83 -30.35 17.48
CA ASP A 668 -12.53 -29.13 17.20
C ASP A 668 -13.85 -29.43 16.49
N ALA A 669 -14.91 -28.71 16.87
CA ALA A 669 -16.21 -28.85 16.24
C ALA A 669 -16.16 -28.44 14.76
N ALA A 670 -16.25 -29.43 13.87
CA ALA A 670 -16.22 -29.27 12.41
C ALA A 670 -17.30 -30.13 11.74
N VAL A 671 -17.78 -29.70 10.58
CA VAL A 671 -18.70 -30.49 9.74
C VAL A 671 -17.89 -31.12 8.60
N LEU A 672 -17.66 -32.42 8.69
CA LEU A 672 -16.83 -33.17 7.75
C LEU A 672 -17.71 -33.73 6.61
N VAL A 673 -17.40 -33.39 5.37
CA VAL A 673 -18.13 -33.89 4.21
C VAL A 673 -17.36 -35.06 3.60
N VAL A 674 -17.97 -36.23 3.56
CA VAL A 674 -17.35 -37.45 3.00
C VAL A 674 -18.17 -38.01 1.85
N ALA A 675 -17.50 -38.68 0.91
CA ALA A 675 -18.15 -39.17 -0.30
C ALA A 675 -19.08 -40.39 -0.05
N THR A 676 -18.79 -41.23 0.95
CA THR A 676 -19.47 -42.51 1.15
C THR A 676 -19.83 -42.76 2.62
N ASP A 677 -20.84 -43.61 2.83
CA ASP A 677 -21.23 -44.06 4.18
C ASP A 677 -20.08 -44.81 4.88
N GLU A 678 -19.29 -45.58 4.13
CA GLU A 678 -18.14 -46.30 4.66
C GLU A 678 -17.10 -45.33 5.28
N HIS A 679 -16.81 -44.21 4.61
CA HIS A 679 -15.92 -43.18 5.17
C HIS A 679 -16.50 -42.53 6.43
N ALA A 680 -17.81 -42.29 6.46
CA ALA A 680 -18.47 -41.75 7.65
C ALA A 680 -18.41 -42.72 8.84
N GLU A 681 -18.53 -44.03 8.60
CA GLU A 681 -18.36 -45.06 9.63
C GLU A 681 -16.92 -45.14 10.13
N GLN A 682 -15.93 -45.04 9.23
CA GLN A 682 -14.52 -45.03 9.58
C GLN A 682 -14.13 -43.82 10.45
N LEU A 683 -14.75 -42.65 10.22
CA LEU A 683 -14.54 -41.46 11.05
C LEU A 683 -15.04 -41.62 12.50
N GLY A 684 -16.06 -42.46 12.72
CA GLY A 684 -16.65 -42.67 14.04
C GLY A 684 -17.30 -41.43 14.66
N VAL A 685 -17.59 -40.39 13.87
CA VAL A 685 -18.24 -39.15 14.32
C VAL A 685 -19.75 -39.19 14.02
N PRO A 686 -20.60 -38.51 14.81
CA PRO A 686 -22.05 -38.45 14.57
C PRO A 686 -22.38 -37.94 13.16
N ARG A 687 -23.38 -38.56 12.50
CA ARG A 687 -23.95 -38.09 11.23
C ARG A 687 -25.03 -37.03 11.48
N LEU A 688 -25.09 -36.01 10.63
CA LEU A 688 -26.10 -34.92 10.65
C LEU A 688 -27.35 -35.20 9.80
#